data_AF-A0A7R9YWQ7-F1
#
_entry.id   AF-A0A7R9YWQ7-F1
#
_cell.length_a   1.000
_cell.length_b   1.000
_cell.length_c   1.000
_cell.angle_alpha   90.00
_cell.angle_beta   90.00
_cell.angle_gamma   90.00
#
_symmetry.space_group_name_H-M   'P 1'
#
loop_
_entity.id
_entity.type
_entity.pdbx_description
1 polymer ?
#
loop_
_entity_poly.entity_id
_entity_poly.type
_entity_poly.pdbx_seq_one_letter_code
_entity_poly.pdbx_strand_id
1 'polypeptide(L)'
;MDWEKKTAVREALGGAAADTFNDMTTPGQSLLRSVQDAEVVRKERFGNTMGARMKAAREQLPSLQPRHAVRSDMSVFSSKPAAEVHSLLSNTRRAKADMSGVKTMLELKMDSHQAVWDAFVSQRDAARSRLEADVGALAAELRAALAASDAASDVEMAAVEEHCVMNLTEADVYNVWGAVAQQTPQRAAWIEELSQALDSAEDDRRSVVEKALVDMVAGMIRVSHLSEGEVERILERESLALNKAILDNRRTYADLVKRLQVAEVMAEQRRRCEWEAGLSRWRILRTHHAMNVFNERVRSPEYTEPSVRLQAFEHMRGRQRAAFERVIEHVRKAAGLQPPHLSPSRVEEWAVAAAELHGSWVAEIDAWLRGLHAHESDVEGIVQGQLKALWEEVLEYRGYKEPELRALVDDSCGAVVALRRARALSLLQSASAFLSWQAEDWRHFQDSLAAWLRRLAALHTEYHARTREEEAEARATLKACRELYNAEDGEREKALAAAVAAVSSGHSEKSLDSLVAAALSRLDDIEAGYRDFHGHMTQIVKAFPRTVQDSAARYHIELCGLLQVVPQVAPPVPLQSATSAAADGTDLACSDATEGVKAAGVAAAGIGTLPAGEGSVPGASSGAADNTDGDAADAAEAAVRELLLPNGQSFKVAKEVLGVLVAEGAATLGEARLQVAKREAAAAAVAAAVAAREEAAAQAA
;
A
#
# COMPACT_ATOMS: atom_id res chain seq x y z
N MET A 1 -0.01 72.89 -14.13
CA MET A 1 -0.93 72.07 -14.95
C MET A 1 -0.83 70.63 -14.46
N ASP A 2 -1.84 70.17 -13.72
CA ASP A 2 -2.30 68.78 -13.48
C ASP A 2 -3.16 68.78 -12.18
N TRP A 3 -4.16 69.66 -12.13
CA TRP A 3 -5.10 69.71 -11.00
C TRP A 3 -6.19 68.64 -11.14
N GLU A 4 -6.60 68.37 -12.38
CA GLU A 4 -7.61 67.35 -12.75
C GLU A 4 -7.15 65.90 -12.52
N LYS A 5 -5.85 65.59 -12.58
CA LYS A 5 -5.36 64.25 -12.25
C LYS A 5 -5.32 63.96 -10.75
N LYS A 6 -5.23 65.00 -9.91
CA LYS A 6 -5.20 64.85 -8.44
C LYS A 6 -6.58 64.71 -7.83
N THR A 7 -7.60 65.32 -8.44
CA THR A 7 -9.00 65.14 -8.03
C THR A 7 -9.51 63.72 -8.33
N ALA A 8 -9.09 63.12 -9.45
CA ALA A 8 -9.43 61.73 -9.80
C ALA A 8 -8.89 60.68 -8.80
N VAL A 9 -7.72 60.92 -8.20
CA VAL A 9 -7.11 60.02 -7.19
C VAL A 9 -7.83 60.10 -5.84
N ARG A 10 -8.53 61.21 -5.56
CA ARG A 10 -9.25 61.46 -4.31
C ARG A 10 -10.46 60.54 -4.14
N GLU A 11 -11.14 60.22 -5.24
CA GLU A 11 -12.30 59.34 -5.26
C GLU A 11 -11.89 57.86 -5.11
N ALA A 12 -10.78 57.46 -5.75
CA ALA A 12 -10.18 56.13 -5.60
C ALA A 12 -9.63 55.86 -4.19
N LEU A 13 -9.00 56.86 -3.55
CA LEU A 13 -8.53 56.77 -2.16
C LEU A 13 -9.68 56.79 -1.14
N GLY A 14 -10.79 57.48 -1.45
CA GLY A 14 -12.00 57.45 -0.63
C GLY A 14 -12.65 56.06 -0.58
N GLY A 15 -12.61 55.31 -1.69
CA GLY A 15 -13.06 53.91 -1.74
C GLY A 15 -12.17 52.95 -0.94
N ALA A 16 -10.84 53.12 -0.98
CA ALA A 16 -9.89 52.30 -0.23
C ALA A 16 -9.87 52.58 1.29
N ALA A 17 -10.34 53.77 1.71
CA ALA A 17 -10.45 54.15 3.12
C ALA A 17 -11.75 53.69 3.79
N ALA A 18 -12.73 53.20 3.01
CA ALA A 18 -14.06 52.77 3.48
C ALA A 18 -14.17 51.26 3.76
N ASP A 19 -13.06 50.50 3.62
CA ASP A 19 -13.02 49.08 3.91
C ASP A 19 -13.11 48.83 5.43
N THR A 20 -14.19 48.17 5.86
CA THR A 20 -14.68 48.12 7.25
C THR A 20 -13.94 47.13 8.15
N PHE A 21 -12.79 46.59 7.72
CA PHE A 21 -12.12 45.48 8.42
C PHE A 21 -10.74 45.80 9.01
N ASN A 22 -10.41 47.07 9.28
CA ASN A 22 -9.12 47.43 9.89
C ASN A 22 -9.25 48.54 10.94
N ASP A 23 -9.07 48.18 12.22
CA ASP A 23 -9.07 49.10 13.37
C ASP A 23 -7.75 49.88 13.53
N MET A 24 -6.79 49.69 12.61
CA MET A 24 -5.55 50.46 12.53
C MET A 24 -5.63 51.38 11.32
N THR A 25 -5.35 52.68 11.48
CA THR A 25 -5.34 53.67 10.39
C THR A 25 -4.59 53.10 9.19
N THR A 26 -5.31 52.75 8.13
CA THR A 26 -4.70 52.15 6.95
C THR A 26 -3.66 53.10 6.37
N PRO A 27 -2.59 52.60 5.72
CA PRO A 27 -1.61 53.46 5.06
C PRO A 27 -2.25 54.50 4.13
N GLY A 28 -3.38 54.15 3.50
CA GLY A 28 -4.19 55.08 2.70
C GLY A 28 -4.81 56.23 3.51
N GLN A 29 -5.34 55.97 4.71
CA GLN A 29 -5.86 57.01 5.61
C GLN A 29 -4.75 57.90 6.19
N SER A 30 -3.60 57.30 6.53
CA SER A 30 -2.39 58.06 6.96
C SER A 30 -1.89 58.98 5.84
N LEU A 31 -1.86 58.48 4.61
CA LEU A 31 -1.46 59.25 3.44
C LEU A 31 -2.46 60.38 3.14
N LEU A 32 -3.77 60.14 3.28
CA LEU A 32 -4.81 61.17 3.12
C LEU A 32 -4.71 62.28 4.18
N ARG A 33 -4.41 61.92 5.43
CA ARG A 33 -4.15 62.86 6.52
C ARG A 33 -2.89 63.68 6.26
N SER A 34 -1.79 63.02 5.87
CA SER A 34 -0.53 63.71 5.54
C SER A 34 -0.70 64.71 4.38
N VAL A 35 -1.54 64.39 3.39
CA VAL A 35 -1.82 65.28 2.26
C VAL A 35 -2.71 66.45 2.69
N GLN A 36 -3.69 66.23 3.57
CA GLN A 36 -4.51 67.31 4.14
C GLN A 36 -3.69 68.24 5.04
N ASP A 37 -2.84 67.68 5.90
CA ASP A 37 -1.93 68.45 6.76
C ASP A 37 -0.92 69.24 5.92
N ALA A 38 -0.38 68.63 4.85
CA ALA A 38 0.47 69.32 3.90
C ALA A 38 -0.27 70.47 3.15
N GLU A 39 -1.58 70.34 2.89
CA GLU A 39 -2.38 71.44 2.31
C GLU A 39 -2.64 72.58 3.29
N VAL A 40 -2.89 72.28 4.57
CA VAL A 40 -3.07 73.28 5.64
C VAL A 40 -1.76 74.03 5.90
N VAL A 41 -0.65 73.29 6.05
CA VAL A 41 0.70 73.86 6.20
C VAL A 41 1.09 74.68 4.97
N ARG A 42 0.71 74.25 3.75
CA ARG A 42 0.95 75.03 2.53
C ARG A 42 0.13 76.33 2.52
N LYS A 43 -1.14 76.32 2.95
CA LYS A 43 -1.96 77.54 3.10
C LYS A 43 -1.38 78.51 4.14
N GLU A 44 -0.92 78.02 5.29
CA GLU A 44 -0.29 78.84 6.32
C GLU A 44 1.07 79.40 5.89
N ARG A 45 1.88 78.62 5.15
CA ARG A 45 3.18 79.06 4.62
C ARG A 45 3.07 80.08 3.49
N PHE A 46 2.00 80.07 2.68
CA PHE A 46 1.72 81.14 1.72
C PHE A 46 1.39 82.48 2.40
N GLY A 47 0.75 82.45 3.58
CA GLY A 47 0.56 83.62 4.44
C GLY A 47 1.86 84.14 5.08
N ASN A 48 2.86 83.27 5.26
CA ASN A 48 4.20 83.53 5.80
C ASN A 48 5.29 83.67 4.73
N THR A 49 4.93 84.13 3.52
CA THR A 49 5.90 84.35 2.45
C THR A 49 6.91 85.44 2.80
N MET A 50 8.14 85.30 2.28
CA MET A 50 9.21 86.31 2.41
C MET A 50 8.74 87.72 2.08
N GLY A 51 7.83 87.90 1.12
CA GLY A 51 7.24 89.20 0.80
C GLY A 51 6.43 89.83 1.95
N ALA A 52 5.72 89.02 2.75
CA ALA A 52 4.98 89.48 3.92
C ALA A 52 5.90 89.81 5.10
N ARG A 53 6.96 89.01 5.32
CA ARG A 53 7.96 89.26 6.37
C ARG A 53 8.94 90.37 6.02
N MET A 54 9.35 90.52 4.76
CA MET A 54 10.15 91.66 4.30
C MET A 54 9.35 92.96 4.34
N LYS A 55 8.03 92.93 4.12
CA LYS A 55 7.16 94.08 4.35
C LYS A 55 7.08 94.46 5.84
N ALA A 56 6.99 93.48 6.75
CA ALA A 56 7.03 93.72 8.19
C ALA A 56 8.42 94.18 8.69
N ALA A 57 9.51 93.65 8.14
CA ALA A 57 10.87 94.09 8.44
C ALA A 57 11.17 95.50 7.90
N ARG A 58 10.56 95.86 6.75
CA ARG A 58 10.56 97.22 6.21
C ARG A 58 9.84 98.23 7.12
N GLU A 59 8.82 97.80 7.86
CA GLU A 59 8.11 98.63 8.85
C GLU A 59 8.84 98.71 10.21
N GLN A 60 9.81 97.83 10.49
CA GLN A 60 10.61 97.81 11.72
C GLN A 60 12.00 98.45 11.59
N LEU A 61 12.41 98.89 10.39
CA LEU A 61 13.61 99.69 10.21
C LEU A 61 13.40 101.10 10.80
N PRO A 62 14.30 101.62 11.66
CA PRO A 62 14.24 103.00 12.12
C PRO A 62 14.19 103.94 10.92
N SER A 63 13.34 104.97 10.96
CA SER A 63 13.31 106.01 9.95
C SER A 63 14.66 106.72 9.86
N LEU A 64 15.52 106.23 8.97
CA LEU A 64 16.81 106.84 8.68
C LEU A 64 16.55 108.12 7.91
N GLN A 65 16.65 109.25 8.61
CA GLN A 65 16.62 110.58 8.01
C GLN A 65 17.70 110.66 6.90
N PRO A 66 17.36 111.12 5.69
CA PRO A 66 18.33 111.27 4.62
C PRO A 66 19.34 112.36 4.99
N ARG A 67 20.60 111.98 5.22
CA ARG A 67 21.73 112.93 5.19
C ARG A 67 22.30 112.99 3.78
N HIS A 68 21.52 113.57 2.87
CA HIS A 68 22.02 114.03 1.58
C HIS A 68 21.19 115.23 1.14
N ALA A 69 21.85 116.23 0.58
CA ALA A 69 21.19 117.43 0.06
C ALA A 69 20.25 117.05 -1.09
N VAL A 70 18.99 117.45 -0.97
CA VAL A 70 17.98 117.33 -2.03
C VAL A 70 18.48 118.08 -3.27
N ARG A 71 18.81 117.33 -4.33
CA ARG A 71 18.91 117.92 -5.67
C ARG A 71 17.48 118.19 -6.13
N SER A 72 17.14 119.46 -6.28
CA SER A 72 15.90 119.90 -6.90
C SER A 72 15.88 119.47 -8.37
N ASP A 73 14.90 118.65 -8.73
CA ASP A 73 14.60 118.32 -10.12
C ASP A 73 14.24 119.58 -10.92
N MET A 74 15.20 120.02 -11.73
CA MET A 74 15.02 121.04 -12.75
C MET A 74 15.05 120.37 -14.12
N SER A 75 13.85 120.07 -14.63
CA SER A 75 13.41 120.19 -16.03
C SER A 75 12.06 119.46 -16.08
N VAL A 76 10.98 120.05 -16.58
CA VAL A 76 10.67 120.15 -18.01
C VAL A 76 9.64 121.27 -18.19
N PHE A 77 10.11 122.47 -18.51
CA PHE A 77 9.43 123.40 -19.43
C PHE A 77 10.49 124.20 -20.18
N SER A 78 10.45 124.02 -21.51
CA SER A 78 10.73 124.97 -22.58
C SER A 78 12.13 125.60 -22.76
N SER A 79 12.68 125.32 -23.95
CA SER A 79 13.31 126.26 -24.89
C SER A 79 14.51 127.12 -24.44
N LYS A 80 15.65 126.84 -25.08
CA LYS A 80 16.79 127.72 -25.42
C LYS A 80 16.61 129.20 -24.99
N PRO A 81 17.49 129.69 -24.08
CA PRO A 81 18.47 130.69 -24.51
C PRO A 81 19.79 130.59 -23.73
N ALA A 82 20.64 129.61 -24.05
CA ALA A 82 22.01 129.50 -23.53
C ALA A 82 23.06 130.09 -24.49
N ALA A 83 22.68 131.12 -25.26
CA ALA A 83 23.54 131.72 -26.28
C ALA A 83 23.91 133.20 -26.01
N GLU A 84 23.42 133.84 -24.95
CA GLU A 84 23.67 135.28 -24.71
C GLU A 84 24.25 135.65 -23.33
N VAL A 85 24.58 134.67 -22.48
CA VAL A 85 25.18 134.95 -21.14
C VAL A 85 26.63 134.41 -21.01
N HIS A 86 27.19 133.83 -22.09
CA HIS A 86 28.59 133.41 -22.13
C HIS A 86 29.59 134.51 -22.51
N SER A 87 29.16 135.78 -22.66
CA SER A 87 30.03 136.90 -23.03
C SER A 87 30.38 137.88 -21.89
N LEU A 88 29.99 137.61 -20.63
CA LEU A 88 30.18 138.55 -19.51
C LEU A 88 30.82 137.98 -18.24
N LEU A 89 31.54 136.86 -18.32
CA LEU A 89 32.37 136.39 -17.20
C LEU A 89 33.84 136.33 -17.61
N SER A 90 34.58 137.30 -17.08
CA SER A 90 36.01 137.48 -17.22
C SER A 90 36.79 136.27 -16.71
N ASN A 91 37.77 135.88 -17.53
CA ASN A 91 38.74 134.84 -17.26
C ASN A 91 39.42 135.01 -15.89
N THR A 92 39.04 134.18 -14.93
CA THR A 92 39.97 133.69 -13.91
C THR A 92 40.08 132.18 -14.09
N ARG A 93 41.18 131.74 -14.73
CA ARG A 93 41.57 130.33 -14.78
C ARG A 93 41.76 129.82 -13.34
N ARG A 94 40.77 129.15 -12.77
CA ARG A 94 40.99 128.20 -11.68
C ARG A 94 41.66 126.97 -12.27
N ALA A 95 42.77 126.55 -11.66
CA ALA A 95 43.49 125.33 -12.01
C ALA A 95 42.51 124.13 -12.08
N LYS A 96 42.73 123.24 -13.07
CA LYS A 96 42.05 121.94 -13.14
C LYS A 96 42.28 121.22 -11.80
N ALA A 97 41.22 121.07 -11.01
CA ALA A 97 41.26 120.19 -9.85
C ALA A 97 41.54 118.76 -10.35
N ASP A 98 42.58 118.16 -9.82
CA ASP A 98 42.94 116.78 -10.12
C ASP A 98 41.81 115.85 -9.61
N MET A 99 41.08 115.23 -10.53
CA MET A 99 39.97 114.29 -10.24
C MET A 99 40.48 112.91 -9.79
N SER A 100 41.79 112.76 -9.54
CA SER A 100 42.42 111.55 -9.01
C SER A 100 41.77 111.11 -7.70
N GLY A 101 41.52 112.03 -6.76
CA GLY A 101 40.91 111.73 -5.45
C GLY A 101 39.45 111.24 -5.51
N VAL A 102 38.68 111.68 -6.51
CA VAL A 102 37.28 111.22 -6.72
C VAL A 102 37.26 109.86 -7.40
N LYS A 103 38.19 109.61 -8.33
CA LYS A 103 38.38 108.28 -8.93
C LYS A 103 38.81 107.25 -7.89
N THR A 104 39.80 107.57 -7.06
CA THR A 104 40.25 106.66 -5.99
C THR A 104 39.14 106.39 -4.98
N MET A 105 38.26 107.35 -4.69
CA MET A 105 37.12 107.16 -3.78
C MET A 105 36.00 106.29 -4.39
N LEU A 106 35.73 106.45 -5.69
CA LEU A 106 34.79 105.58 -6.42
C LEU A 106 35.33 104.15 -6.55
N GLU A 107 36.63 104.00 -6.82
CA GLU A 107 37.32 102.70 -6.86
C GLU A 107 37.30 102.04 -5.47
N LEU A 108 37.65 102.76 -4.40
CA LEU A 108 37.53 102.24 -3.02
C LEU A 108 36.10 101.83 -2.64
N LYS A 109 35.09 102.59 -3.07
CA LYS A 109 33.68 102.25 -2.84
C LYS A 109 33.23 101.05 -3.68
N MET A 110 33.72 100.92 -4.89
CA MET A 110 33.49 99.75 -5.74
C MET A 110 34.13 98.50 -5.13
N ASP A 111 35.38 98.59 -4.67
CA ASP A 111 36.09 97.49 -4.00
C ASP A 111 35.42 97.10 -2.68
N SER A 112 34.97 98.08 -1.89
CA SER A 112 34.22 97.83 -0.66
C SER A 112 32.84 97.20 -0.94
N HIS A 113 32.17 97.60 -2.03
CA HIS A 113 30.91 97.00 -2.46
C HIS A 113 31.12 95.57 -2.94
N GLN A 114 32.17 95.33 -3.73
CA GLN A 114 32.57 94.01 -4.20
C GLN A 114 32.92 93.10 -3.04
N ALA A 115 33.63 93.59 -2.02
CA ALA A 115 33.94 92.82 -0.82
C ALA A 115 32.68 92.38 -0.03
N VAL A 116 31.66 93.26 0.06
CA VAL A 116 30.36 92.91 0.67
C VAL A 116 29.63 91.85 -0.15
N TRP A 117 29.66 91.96 -1.48
CA TRP A 117 29.06 90.97 -2.38
C TRP A 117 29.76 89.62 -2.31
N ASP A 118 31.09 89.61 -2.35
CA ASP A 118 31.90 88.39 -2.28
C ASP A 118 31.71 87.67 -0.94
N ALA A 119 31.56 88.42 0.16
CA ALA A 119 31.21 87.87 1.46
C ALA A 119 29.83 87.19 1.47
N PHE A 120 28.82 87.80 0.84
CA PHE A 120 27.50 87.18 0.67
C PHE A 120 27.57 85.91 -0.17
N VAL A 121 28.25 85.97 -1.33
CA VAL A 121 28.41 84.81 -2.22
C VAL A 121 29.11 83.66 -1.49
N SER A 122 30.18 83.95 -0.74
CA SER A 122 30.89 82.96 0.07
C SER A 122 29.99 82.32 1.12
N GLN A 123 29.18 83.11 1.86
CA GLN A 123 28.25 82.56 2.85
C GLN A 123 27.13 81.73 2.22
N ARG A 124 26.58 82.17 1.08
CA ARG A 124 25.56 81.43 0.32
C ARG A 124 26.09 80.10 -0.18
N ASP A 125 27.27 80.10 -0.78
CA ASP A 125 27.88 78.90 -1.35
C ASP A 125 28.32 77.94 -0.24
N ALA A 126 28.82 78.44 0.90
CA ALA A 126 29.07 77.63 2.08
C ALA A 126 27.79 77.00 2.66
N ALA A 127 26.69 77.75 2.74
CA ALA A 127 25.39 77.22 3.19
C ALA A 127 24.85 76.16 2.22
N ARG A 128 25.08 76.32 0.91
CA ARG A 128 24.74 75.30 -0.10
C ARG A 128 25.59 74.04 0.07
N SER A 129 26.90 74.15 0.17
CA SER A 129 27.79 73.00 0.35
C SER A 129 27.50 72.26 1.65
N ARG A 130 27.12 72.98 2.71
CA ARG A 130 26.67 72.38 3.97
C ARG A 130 25.38 71.59 3.78
N LEU A 131 24.36 72.15 3.11
CA LEU A 131 23.14 71.41 2.79
C LEU A 131 23.44 70.15 1.98
N GLU A 132 24.26 70.23 0.94
CA GLU A 132 24.63 69.07 0.11
C GLU A 132 25.33 67.98 0.94
N ALA A 133 26.19 68.37 1.90
CA ALA A 133 26.83 67.44 2.83
C ALA A 133 25.83 66.82 3.83
N ASP A 134 24.95 67.62 4.42
CA ASP A 134 23.94 67.16 5.40
C ASP A 134 22.93 66.20 4.74
N VAL A 135 22.43 66.54 3.55
CA VAL A 135 21.54 65.66 2.75
C VAL A 135 22.26 64.37 2.36
N GLY A 136 23.54 64.45 1.97
CA GLY A 136 24.36 63.27 1.65
C GLY A 136 24.55 62.34 2.85
N ALA A 137 24.79 62.90 4.04
CA ALA A 137 24.93 62.14 5.27
C ALA A 137 23.62 61.46 5.67
N LEU A 138 22.49 62.18 5.67
CA LEU A 138 21.17 61.65 5.98
C LEU A 138 20.77 60.50 5.02
N ALA A 139 21.05 60.66 3.73
CA ALA A 139 20.77 59.62 2.74
C ALA A 139 21.65 58.37 2.94
N ALA A 140 22.91 58.54 3.32
CA ALA A 140 23.82 57.42 3.60
C ALA A 140 23.41 56.65 4.86
N GLU A 141 22.97 57.35 5.90
CA GLU A 141 22.48 56.76 7.14
C GLU A 141 21.22 55.91 6.91
N LEU A 142 20.21 56.47 6.21
CA LEU A 142 19.01 55.71 5.86
C LEU A 142 19.35 54.48 5.01
N ARG A 143 20.24 54.64 4.03
CA ARG A 143 20.65 53.52 3.17
C ARG A 143 21.30 52.40 3.97
N ALA A 144 22.14 52.72 4.95
CA ALA A 144 22.76 51.73 5.82
C ALA A 144 21.72 51.02 6.70
N ALA A 145 20.78 51.75 7.28
CA ALA A 145 19.69 51.19 8.10
C ALA A 145 18.78 50.24 7.29
N LEU A 146 18.36 50.66 6.09
CA LEU A 146 17.56 49.82 5.19
C LEU A 146 18.31 48.57 4.75
N ALA A 147 19.59 48.69 4.40
CA ALA A 147 20.41 47.54 3.99
C ALA A 147 20.61 46.51 5.13
N ALA A 148 20.78 46.98 6.37
CA ALA A 148 20.88 46.10 7.54
C ALA A 148 19.56 45.36 7.82
N SER A 149 18.42 46.07 7.71
CA SER A 149 17.10 45.45 7.83
C SER A 149 16.78 44.49 6.68
N ASP A 150 17.20 44.80 5.45
CA ASP A 150 17.05 43.88 4.31
C ASP A 150 17.82 42.58 4.58
N ALA A 151 19.08 42.66 5.01
CA ALA A 151 19.87 41.48 5.37
C ALA A 151 19.24 40.67 6.52
N ALA A 152 18.65 41.33 7.51
CA ALA A 152 17.95 40.64 8.60
C ALA A 152 16.67 39.94 8.09
N SER A 153 15.88 40.61 7.24
CA SER A 153 14.70 40.01 6.60
C SER A 153 15.06 38.81 5.73
N ASP A 154 16.17 38.87 4.98
CA ASP A 154 16.62 37.79 4.11
C ASP A 154 17.02 36.55 4.93
N VAL A 155 17.66 36.73 6.08
CA VAL A 155 18.00 35.62 7.01
C VAL A 155 16.75 34.92 7.54
N GLU A 156 15.72 35.68 7.93
CA GLU A 156 14.44 35.10 8.38
C GLU A 156 13.73 34.36 7.24
N MET A 157 13.68 34.97 6.06
CA MET A 157 13.02 34.39 4.87
C MET A 157 13.72 33.12 4.37
N ALA A 158 15.02 32.97 4.58
CA ALA A 158 15.77 31.76 4.24
C ALA A 158 15.22 30.49 4.92
N ALA A 159 14.54 30.61 6.05
CA ALA A 159 13.90 29.47 6.73
C ALA A 159 12.76 28.85 5.90
N VAL A 160 12.12 29.65 5.04
CA VAL A 160 10.94 29.26 4.23
C VAL A 160 11.34 28.84 2.81
N GLU A 161 12.65 28.75 2.56
CA GLU A 161 13.21 28.14 1.36
C GLU A 161 12.99 26.63 1.31
N GLU A 162 13.06 26.07 0.10
CA GLU A 162 12.59 24.74 -0.26
C GLU A 162 13.18 23.60 0.61
N HIS A 163 14.45 23.70 1.00
CA HIS A 163 15.13 22.63 1.73
C HIS A 163 14.90 22.66 3.24
N CYS A 164 14.56 23.81 3.80
CA CYS A 164 14.46 24.02 5.25
C CYS A 164 13.02 23.93 5.75
N VAL A 165 12.05 24.23 4.87
CA VAL A 165 10.66 24.41 5.27
C VAL A 165 10.06 23.17 5.95
N MET A 166 10.47 21.96 5.57
CA MET A 166 9.93 20.73 6.15
C MET A 166 10.20 20.53 7.63
N ASN A 167 11.28 21.12 8.14
CA ASN A 167 11.65 21.01 9.55
C ASN A 167 10.85 21.97 10.45
N LEU A 168 10.07 22.87 9.85
CA LEU A 168 9.26 23.85 10.55
C LEU A 168 7.89 23.28 10.91
N THR A 169 7.34 23.73 12.04
CA THR A 169 5.92 23.61 12.35
C THR A 169 5.13 24.70 11.64
N GLU A 170 3.80 24.55 11.56
CA GLU A 170 2.95 25.60 10.97
C GLU A 170 3.15 26.95 11.68
N ALA A 171 3.21 26.92 13.02
CA ALA A 171 3.45 28.10 13.84
C ALA A 171 4.79 28.77 13.50
N ASP A 172 5.85 27.98 13.28
CA ASP A 172 7.16 28.51 12.91
C ASP A 172 7.12 29.22 11.55
N VAL A 173 6.42 28.65 10.56
CA VAL A 173 6.23 29.31 9.25
C VAL A 173 5.49 30.64 9.41
N TYR A 174 4.46 30.71 10.25
CA TYR A 174 3.78 31.98 10.55
C TYR A 174 4.68 32.97 11.31
N ASN A 175 5.51 32.49 12.23
CA ASN A 175 6.43 33.33 13.00
C ASN A 175 7.48 34.01 12.12
N VAL A 176 7.97 33.34 11.06
CA VAL A 176 8.89 33.94 10.07
C VAL A 176 8.28 35.21 9.47
N TRP A 177 7.01 35.15 9.01
CA TRP A 177 6.34 36.35 8.51
C TRP A 177 6.10 37.38 9.61
N GLY A 178 5.74 36.94 10.81
CA GLY A 178 5.58 37.82 11.97
C GLY A 178 6.85 38.65 12.24
N ALA A 179 8.03 38.03 12.19
CA ALA A 179 9.32 38.70 12.39
C ALA A 179 9.63 39.70 11.26
N VAL A 180 9.38 39.34 10.01
CA VAL A 180 9.58 40.23 8.85
C VAL A 180 8.60 41.41 8.87
N ALA A 181 7.32 41.17 9.16
CA ALA A 181 6.27 42.18 9.18
C ALA A 181 6.46 43.21 10.31
N GLN A 182 7.11 42.83 11.41
CA GLN A 182 7.46 43.76 12.49
C GLN A 182 8.50 44.82 12.07
N GLN A 183 9.27 44.56 11.01
CA GLN A 183 10.28 45.51 10.51
C GLN A 183 9.66 46.61 9.63
N THR A 184 8.55 46.32 8.96
CA THR A 184 7.83 47.26 8.07
C THR A 184 7.49 48.61 8.75
N PRO A 185 6.88 48.67 9.94
CA PRO A 185 6.56 49.95 10.58
C PRO A 185 7.81 50.76 10.94
N GLN A 186 8.89 50.09 11.36
CA GLN A 186 10.15 50.76 11.69
C GLN A 186 10.80 51.39 10.45
N ARG A 187 10.76 50.69 9.31
CA ARG A 187 11.27 51.22 8.03
C ARG A 187 10.44 52.39 7.52
N ALA A 188 9.12 52.34 7.68
CA ALA A 188 8.24 53.46 7.37
C ALA A 188 8.56 54.69 8.24
N ALA A 189 8.85 54.49 9.53
CA ALA A 189 9.27 55.57 10.43
C ALA A 189 10.59 56.21 9.99
N TRP A 190 11.61 55.43 9.59
CA TRP A 190 12.87 55.99 9.08
C TRP A 190 12.71 56.82 7.81
N ILE A 191 11.81 56.43 6.90
CA ILE A 191 11.50 57.21 5.70
C ILE A 191 10.84 58.55 6.07
N GLU A 192 9.96 58.55 7.08
CA GLU A 192 9.31 59.75 7.58
C GLU A 192 10.29 60.67 8.34
N GLU A 193 11.17 60.10 9.16
CA GLU A 193 12.25 60.83 9.84
C GLU A 193 13.19 61.50 8.83
N LEU A 194 13.56 60.80 7.73
CA LEU A 194 14.32 61.41 6.64
C LEU A 194 13.58 62.59 6.01
N SER A 195 12.27 62.44 5.75
CA SER A 195 11.43 63.52 5.19
C SER A 195 11.51 64.78 6.06
N GLN A 196 11.37 64.62 7.37
CA GLN A 196 11.41 65.73 8.34
C GLN A 196 12.82 66.35 8.46
N ALA A 197 13.86 65.51 8.45
CA ALA A 197 15.26 65.96 8.51
C ALA A 197 15.66 66.76 7.26
N LEU A 198 15.22 66.34 6.06
CA LEU A 198 15.46 67.07 4.82
C LEU A 198 14.77 68.45 4.80
N ASP A 199 13.55 68.53 5.35
CA ASP A 199 12.83 69.80 5.47
C ASP A 199 13.51 70.76 6.47
N SER A 200 14.01 70.22 7.60
CA SER A 200 14.75 70.99 8.60
C SER A 200 16.09 71.50 8.05
N ALA A 201 16.83 70.68 7.31
CA ALA A 201 18.08 71.11 6.67
C ALA A 201 17.86 72.24 5.66
N GLU A 202 16.74 72.24 4.93
CA GLU A 202 16.37 73.36 4.06
C GLU A 202 15.94 74.62 4.81
N ASP A 203 15.21 74.48 5.92
CA ASP A 203 14.83 75.62 6.75
C ASP A 203 16.08 76.25 7.43
N ASP A 204 17.06 75.44 7.82
CA ASP A 204 18.36 75.90 8.32
C ASP A 204 19.13 76.68 7.24
N ARG A 205 19.26 76.13 6.03
CA ARG A 205 19.90 76.83 4.89
C ARG A 205 19.19 78.15 4.61
N ARG A 206 17.86 78.14 4.57
CA ARG A 206 17.05 79.34 4.36
C ARG A 206 17.39 80.41 5.41
N SER A 207 17.44 80.05 6.69
CA SER A 207 17.74 81.00 7.77
C SER A 207 19.12 81.66 7.62
N VAL A 208 20.14 80.88 7.24
CA VAL A 208 21.52 81.35 7.04
C VAL A 208 21.61 82.30 5.85
N VAL A 209 21.01 81.93 4.71
CA VAL A 209 21.05 82.77 3.50
C VAL A 209 20.17 84.01 3.65
N GLU A 210 19.04 83.92 4.36
CA GLU A 210 18.18 85.07 4.68
C GLU A 210 18.93 86.11 5.52
N LYS A 211 19.66 85.66 6.56
CA LYS A 211 20.52 86.54 7.34
C LYS A 211 21.64 87.17 6.49
N ALA A 212 22.30 86.37 5.66
CA ALA A 212 23.36 86.85 4.77
C ALA A 212 22.85 87.90 3.75
N LEU A 213 21.63 87.73 3.23
CA LEU A 213 20.97 88.72 2.35
C LEU A 213 20.70 90.05 3.09
N VAL A 214 20.24 90.00 4.34
CA VAL A 214 20.00 91.20 5.15
C VAL A 214 21.32 91.93 5.44
N ASP A 215 22.37 91.20 5.81
CA ASP A 215 23.70 91.77 6.08
C ASP A 215 24.32 92.39 4.80
N MET A 216 24.12 91.75 3.64
CA MET A 216 24.53 92.26 2.34
C MET A 216 23.85 93.59 2.02
N VAL A 217 22.52 93.67 2.15
CA VAL A 217 21.76 94.91 1.87
C VAL A 217 22.21 96.03 2.80
N ALA A 218 22.33 95.75 4.10
CA ALA A 218 22.81 96.73 5.08
C ALA A 218 24.25 97.18 4.80
N GLY A 219 25.10 96.31 4.26
CA GLY A 219 26.47 96.63 3.83
C GLY A 219 26.51 97.48 2.55
N MET A 220 25.72 97.12 1.53
CA MET A 220 25.66 97.83 0.25
C MET A 220 25.13 99.27 0.40
N ILE A 221 24.10 99.45 1.25
CA ILE A 221 23.56 100.78 1.58
C ILE A 221 24.61 101.63 2.30
N ARG A 222 25.40 101.04 3.21
CA ARG A 222 26.48 101.72 3.94
C ARG A 222 27.62 102.19 3.02
N VAL A 223 28.00 101.39 2.03
CA VAL A 223 29.05 101.74 1.07
C VAL A 223 28.58 102.84 0.08
N SER A 224 27.27 102.92 -0.16
CA SER A 224 26.61 103.95 -0.98
C SER A 224 27.16 104.05 -2.42
N HIS A 225 27.64 102.93 -2.97
CA HIS A 225 28.18 102.85 -4.33
C HIS A 225 27.07 102.77 -5.39
N LEU A 226 25.99 102.04 -5.08
CA LEU A 226 24.79 101.89 -5.91
C LEU A 226 23.61 102.68 -5.32
N SER A 227 22.59 102.95 -6.14
CA SER A 227 21.33 103.51 -5.65
C SER A 227 20.52 102.48 -4.87
N GLU A 228 19.69 102.94 -3.92
CA GLU A 228 18.85 102.06 -3.09
C GLU A 228 17.94 101.17 -3.95
N GLY A 229 17.36 101.72 -5.02
CA GLY A 229 16.53 100.96 -5.96
C GLY A 229 17.29 99.92 -6.79
N GLU A 230 18.62 100.03 -6.95
CA GLU A 230 19.44 98.98 -7.57
C GLU A 230 19.77 97.87 -6.58
N VAL A 231 20.05 98.20 -5.32
CA VAL A 231 20.27 97.24 -4.24
C VAL A 231 18.99 96.41 -3.98
N GLU A 232 17.82 97.04 -4.00
CA GLU A 232 16.52 96.37 -3.88
C GLU A 232 16.26 95.36 -5.02
N ARG A 233 16.61 95.70 -6.27
CA ARG A 233 16.47 94.76 -7.41
C ARG A 233 17.41 93.56 -7.28
N ILE A 234 18.62 93.77 -6.75
CA ILE A 234 19.56 92.68 -6.48
C ILE A 234 18.98 91.76 -5.39
N LEU A 235 18.46 92.33 -4.30
CA LEU A 235 17.79 91.57 -3.23
C LEU A 235 16.61 90.74 -3.77
N GLU A 236 15.74 91.36 -4.58
CA GLU A 236 14.59 90.68 -5.18
C GLU A 236 15.04 89.52 -6.07
N ARG A 237 16.05 89.73 -6.92
CA ARG A 237 16.59 88.68 -7.79
C ARG A 237 17.16 87.50 -7.00
N GLU A 238 17.99 87.77 -5.99
CA GLU A 238 18.63 86.71 -5.20
C GLU A 238 17.63 85.99 -4.28
N SER A 239 16.66 86.70 -3.70
CA SER A 239 15.61 86.08 -2.89
C SER A 239 14.67 85.21 -3.74
N LEU A 240 14.32 85.63 -4.97
CA LEU A 240 13.57 84.79 -5.91
C LEU A 240 14.38 83.56 -6.35
N ALA A 241 15.68 83.71 -6.59
CA ALA A 241 16.56 82.60 -6.94
C ALA A 241 16.65 81.57 -5.78
N LEU A 242 16.80 82.03 -4.54
CA LEU A 242 16.80 81.17 -3.35
C LEU A 242 15.47 80.43 -3.19
N ASN A 243 14.34 81.14 -3.28
CA ASN A 243 13.01 80.55 -3.16
C ASN A 243 12.77 79.49 -4.25
N LYS A 244 13.19 79.76 -5.49
CA LYS A 244 13.10 78.79 -6.57
C LYS A 244 13.91 77.53 -6.25
N ALA A 245 15.16 77.67 -5.78
CA ALA A 245 15.99 76.54 -5.40
C ALA A 245 15.39 75.72 -4.24
N ILE A 246 14.83 76.37 -3.21
CA ILE A 246 14.15 75.68 -2.09
C ILE A 246 12.94 74.89 -2.60
N LEU A 247 12.12 75.48 -3.49
CA LEU A 247 10.94 74.81 -4.03
C LEU A 247 11.31 73.62 -4.92
N ASP A 248 12.34 73.77 -5.75
CA ASP A 248 12.85 72.69 -6.59
C ASP A 248 13.42 71.55 -5.71
N ASN A 249 14.20 71.87 -4.67
CA ASN A 249 14.72 70.87 -3.73
C ASN A 249 13.61 70.16 -2.95
N ARG A 250 12.65 70.89 -2.37
CA ARG A 250 11.50 70.30 -1.69
C ARG A 250 10.67 69.40 -2.59
N ARG A 251 10.52 69.77 -3.87
CA ARG A 251 9.89 68.90 -4.86
C ARG A 251 10.68 67.61 -5.05
N THR A 252 12.01 67.70 -5.17
CA THR A 252 12.85 66.50 -5.29
C THR A 252 12.81 65.61 -4.05
N TYR A 253 12.73 66.19 -2.85
CA TYR A 253 12.60 65.43 -1.59
C TYR A 253 11.26 64.72 -1.53
N ALA A 254 10.15 65.41 -1.85
CA ALA A 254 8.83 64.78 -1.90
C ALA A 254 8.78 63.64 -2.94
N ASP A 255 9.38 63.83 -4.11
CA ASP A 255 9.47 62.79 -5.14
C ASP A 255 10.35 61.61 -4.68
N LEU A 256 11.44 61.85 -3.95
CA LEU A 256 12.29 60.83 -3.36
C LEU A 256 11.55 60.01 -2.29
N VAL A 257 10.95 60.67 -1.30
CA VAL A 257 10.17 60.03 -0.22
C VAL A 257 9.06 59.17 -0.82
N LYS A 258 8.34 59.71 -1.82
CA LYS A 258 7.32 58.95 -2.55
C LYS A 258 7.89 57.69 -3.20
N ARG A 259 9.04 57.77 -3.87
CA ARG A 259 9.68 56.61 -4.50
C ARG A 259 10.14 55.59 -3.46
N LEU A 260 10.66 56.03 -2.31
CA LEU A 260 11.06 55.16 -1.21
C LEU A 260 9.85 54.42 -0.62
N GLN A 261 8.75 55.12 -0.35
CA GLN A 261 7.50 54.50 0.13
C GLN A 261 6.97 53.46 -0.87
N VAL A 262 6.97 53.77 -2.17
CA VAL A 262 6.57 52.82 -3.21
C VAL A 262 7.51 51.61 -3.25
N ALA A 263 8.82 51.83 -3.20
CA ALA A 263 9.81 50.76 -3.20
C ALA A 263 9.65 49.84 -1.98
N GLU A 264 9.35 50.39 -0.82
CA GLU A 264 9.11 49.64 0.41
C GLU A 264 7.87 48.75 0.30
N VAL A 265 6.73 49.29 -0.15
CA VAL A 265 5.51 48.51 -0.37
C VAL A 265 5.74 47.40 -1.41
N MET A 266 6.49 47.68 -2.47
CA MET A 266 6.84 46.64 -3.45
C MET A 266 7.78 45.56 -2.87
N ALA A 267 8.68 45.91 -1.95
CA ALA A 267 9.55 44.95 -1.29
C ALA A 267 8.76 44.06 -0.31
N GLU A 268 7.87 44.65 0.49
CA GLU A 268 6.95 43.91 1.37
C GLU A 268 6.09 42.93 0.56
N GLN A 269 5.50 43.38 -0.54
CA GLN A 269 4.69 42.52 -1.41
C GLN A 269 5.50 41.33 -1.95
N ARG A 270 6.77 41.54 -2.34
CA ARG A 270 7.63 40.44 -2.81
C ARG A 270 7.89 39.42 -1.70
N ARG A 271 8.32 39.87 -0.52
CA ARG A 271 8.55 39.00 0.64
C ARG A 271 7.28 38.25 1.04
N ARG A 272 6.14 38.93 0.98
CA ARG A 272 4.83 38.33 1.25
C ARG A 272 4.53 37.19 0.27
N CYS A 273 4.70 37.43 -1.03
CA CYS A 273 4.50 36.40 -2.06
C CYS A 273 5.46 35.21 -1.86
N GLU A 274 6.73 35.46 -1.53
CA GLU A 274 7.72 34.41 -1.27
C GLU A 274 7.35 33.55 -0.06
N TRP A 275 6.90 34.20 1.02
CA TRP A 275 6.39 33.53 2.21
C TRP A 275 5.14 32.69 1.89
N GLU A 276 4.18 33.25 1.14
CA GLU A 276 2.95 32.53 0.75
C GLU A 276 3.27 31.31 -0.12
N ALA A 277 4.24 31.44 -1.02
CA ALA A 277 4.74 30.33 -1.82
C ALA A 277 5.39 29.25 -0.96
N GLY A 278 6.18 29.63 0.05
CA GLY A 278 6.78 28.67 0.97
C GLY A 278 5.81 28.01 1.93
N LEU A 279 4.81 28.73 2.44
CA LEU A 279 3.70 28.15 3.19
C LEU A 279 2.95 27.12 2.34
N SER A 280 2.70 27.43 1.06
CA SER A 280 2.05 26.49 0.13
C SER A 280 2.90 25.23 -0.08
N ARG A 281 4.23 25.39 -0.27
CA ARG A 281 5.17 24.25 -0.36
C ARG A 281 5.17 23.42 0.93
N TRP A 282 5.20 24.05 2.09
CA TRP A 282 5.15 23.38 3.39
C TRP A 282 3.92 22.49 3.52
N ARG A 283 2.73 23.03 3.20
CA ARG A 283 1.46 22.29 3.25
C ARG A 283 1.45 21.07 2.33
N ILE A 284 1.96 21.23 1.11
CA ILE A 284 2.11 20.14 0.14
C ILE A 284 3.07 19.08 0.66
N LEU A 285 4.25 19.47 1.13
CA LEU A 285 5.25 18.52 1.60
C LEU A 285 4.80 17.79 2.87
N ARG A 286 4.09 18.45 3.79
CA ARG A 286 3.46 17.81 4.96
C ARG A 286 2.40 16.79 4.59
N THR A 287 1.58 17.12 3.61
CA THR A 287 0.60 16.20 3.01
C THR A 287 1.30 14.93 2.51
N HIS A 288 2.33 15.07 1.67
CA HIS A 288 3.08 13.93 1.14
C HIS A 288 3.79 13.13 2.23
N HIS A 289 4.35 13.81 3.24
CA HIS A 289 5.01 13.13 4.34
C HIS A 289 4.03 12.29 5.16
N ALA A 290 2.87 12.83 5.54
CA ALA A 290 1.84 12.08 6.27
C ALA A 290 1.37 10.85 5.47
N MET A 291 1.15 11.02 4.16
CA MET A 291 0.80 9.92 3.26
C MET A 291 1.90 8.85 3.19
N ASN A 292 3.17 9.25 3.09
CA ASN A 292 4.30 8.33 3.05
C ASN A 292 4.44 7.55 4.35
N VAL A 293 4.34 8.21 5.51
CA VAL A 293 4.37 7.57 6.83
C VAL A 293 3.23 6.56 6.96
N PHE A 294 2.02 6.92 6.53
CA PHE A 294 0.89 5.99 6.48
C PHE A 294 1.20 4.77 5.59
N ASN A 295 1.68 4.99 4.37
CA ASN A 295 1.99 3.93 3.43
C ASN A 295 3.09 2.99 3.94
N GLU A 296 4.14 3.53 4.56
CA GLU A 296 5.20 2.75 5.21
C GLU A 296 4.64 1.92 6.35
N ARG A 297 3.76 2.50 7.16
CA ARG A 297 3.12 1.79 8.26
C ARG A 297 2.22 0.65 7.75
N VAL A 298 1.39 0.86 6.73
CA VAL A 298 0.54 -0.20 6.16
C VAL A 298 1.37 -1.32 5.52
N ARG A 299 2.54 -0.99 4.95
CA ARG A 299 3.49 -1.96 4.40
C ARG A 299 4.32 -2.66 5.47
N SER A 300 4.28 -2.19 6.72
CA SER A 300 5.00 -2.79 7.82
C SER A 300 4.45 -4.20 8.15
N PRO A 301 5.24 -5.04 8.85
CA PRO A 301 4.79 -6.36 9.26
C PRO A 301 3.58 -6.31 10.20
N GLU A 302 3.30 -5.19 10.86
CA GLU A 302 2.12 -5.00 11.71
C GLU A 302 0.81 -5.36 10.96
N TYR A 303 0.71 -4.98 9.69
CA TYR A 303 -0.47 -5.20 8.85
C TYR A 303 -0.25 -6.22 7.74
N THR A 304 0.97 -6.31 7.21
CA THR A 304 1.27 -7.25 6.13
C THR A 304 1.46 -8.66 6.65
N GLU A 305 2.02 -8.86 7.84
CA GLU A 305 2.25 -10.16 8.50
C GLU A 305 1.91 -10.11 10.00
N PRO A 306 0.62 -9.91 10.37
CA PRO A 306 0.23 -9.78 11.77
C PRO A 306 0.62 -11.02 12.58
N SER A 307 1.19 -10.81 13.77
CA SER A 307 1.66 -11.88 14.65
C SER A 307 0.56 -12.89 15.01
N VAL A 308 -0.68 -12.40 15.19
CA VAL A 308 -1.87 -13.23 15.45
C VAL A 308 -2.11 -14.21 14.31
N ARG A 309 -1.95 -13.79 13.05
CA ARG A 309 -2.11 -14.67 11.89
C ARG A 309 -1.00 -15.71 11.81
N LEU A 310 0.24 -15.34 12.09
CA LEU A 310 1.37 -16.27 12.14
C LEU A 310 1.18 -17.34 13.23
N GLN A 311 0.76 -16.94 14.42
CA GLN A 311 0.45 -17.85 15.53
C GLN A 311 -0.72 -18.77 15.19
N ALA A 312 -1.76 -18.25 14.52
CA ALA A 312 -2.89 -19.07 14.07
C ALA A 312 -2.44 -20.14 13.05
N PHE A 313 -1.58 -19.79 12.09
CA PHE A 313 -1.01 -20.77 11.15
C PHE A 313 -0.11 -21.80 11.85
N GLU A 314 0.69 -21.37 12.82
CA GLU A 314 1.52 -22.30 13.59
C GLU A 314 0.68 -23.28 14.40
N HIS A 315 -0.34 -22.78 15.10
CA HIS A 315 -1.28 -23.60 15.83
C HIS A 315 -2.00 -24.58 14.90
N MET A 316 -2.45 -24.11 13.74
CA MET A 316 -3.09 -24.94 12.71
C MET A 316 -2.20 -26.09 12.25
N ARG A 317 -0.90 -25.86 12.03
CA ARG A 317 0.06 -26.95 11.70
C ARG A 317 0.18 -27.98 12.82
N GLY A 318 0.06 -27.56 14.08
CA GLY A 318 0.03 -28.48 15.22
C GLY A 318 -1.25 -29.33 15.23
N ARG A 319 -2.40 -28.69 15.04
CA ARG A 319 -3.72 -29.34 14.97
C ARG A 319 -3.84 -30.30 13.80
N GLN A 320 -3.33 -29.92 12.63
CA GLN A 320 -3.27 -30.75 11.43
C GLN A 320 -2.46 -32.04 11.68
N ARG A 321 -1.28 -31.93 12.32
CA ARG A 321 -0.47 -33.10 12.69
C ARG A 321 -1.22 -34.03 13.65
N ALA A 322 -1.85 -33.47 14.68
CA ALA A 322 -2.64 -34.26 15.63
C ALA A 322 -3.84 -34.95 14.96
N ALA A 323 -4.52 -34.27 14.03
CA ALA A 323 -5.62 -34.86 13.26
C ALA A 323 -5.13 -36.01 12.38
N PHE A 324 -3.99 -35.84 11.70
CA PHE A 324 -3.38 -36.88 10.88
C PHE A 324 -2.95 -38.10 11.71
N GLU A 325 -2.36 -37.88 12.89
CA GLU A 325 -2.01 -38.96 13.83
C GLU A 325 -3.24 -39.75 14.27
N ARG A 326 -4.36 -39.07 14.56
CA ARG A 326 -5.63 -39.74 14.86
C ARG A 326 -6.15 -40.57 13.69
N VAL A 327 -6.01 -40.07 12.45
CA VAL A 327 -6.37 -40.83 11.24
C VAL A 327 -5.51 -42.08 11.11
N ILE A 328 -4.19 -41.97 11.30
CA ILE A 328 -3.27 -43.12 11.28
C ILE A 328 -3.65 -44.13 12.38
N GLU A 329 -3.90 -43.67 13.61
CA GLU A 329 -4.30 -44.56 14.70
C GLU A 329 -5.60 -45.29 14.38
N HIS A 330 -6.58 -44.60 13.78
CA HIS A 330 -7.83 -45.20 13.34
C HIS A 330 -7.63 -46.24 12.24
N VAL A 331 -6.77 -45.95 11.27
CA VAL A 331 -6.40 -46.88 10.19
C VAL A 331 -5.70 -48.12 10.76
N ARG A 332 -4.84 -47.98 11.77
CA ARG A 332 -4.23 -49.14 12.45
C ARG A 332 -5.25 -50.05 13.12
N LYS A 333 -6.38 -49.52 13.60
CA LYS A 333 -7.47 -50.33 14.17
C LYS A 333 -8.10 -51.29 13.13
N ALA A 334 -7.97 -51.00 11.83
CA ALA A 334 -8.40 -51.91 10.77
C ALA A 334 -7.63 -53.25 10.79
N ALA A 335 -6.40 -53.28 11.30
CA ALA A 335 -5.65 -54.53 11.45
C ALA A 335 -6.33 -55.51 12.43
N GLY A 336 -7.17 -55.02 13.34
CA GLY A 336 -7.98 -55.85 14.24
C GLY A 336 -9.19 -56.50 13.56
N LEU A 337 -9.54 -56.08 12.34
CA LEU A 337 -10.63 -56.65 11.53
C LEU A 337 -10.12 -57.86 10.73
N GLN A 338 -9.56 -58.84 11.43
CA GLN A 338 -9.11 -60.10 10.86
C GLN A 338 -10.01 -61.25 11.34
N PRO A 339 -10.18 -62.33 10.56
CA PRO A 339 -10.81 -63.55 11.03
C PRO A 339 -10.24 -64.02 12.38
N PRO A 340 -11.07 -64.45 13.36
CA PRO A 340 -12.53 -64.68 13.30
C PRO A 340 -13.38 -63.43 13.62
N HIS A 341 -12.76 -62.28 13.84
CA HIS A 341 -13.40 -61.04 14.28
C HIS A 341 -13.92 -60.17 13.14
N LEU A 342 -13.70 -60.61 11.89
CA LEU A 342 -14.16 -59.95 10.69
C LEU A 342 -15.67 -60.17 10.51
N SER A 343 -16.44 -59.10 10.63
CA SER A 343 -17.89 -59.09 10.36
C SER A 343 -18.28 -57.81 9.61
N PRO A 344 -19.36 -57.84 8.79
CA PRO A 344 -19.84 -56.65 8.09
C PRO A 344 -20.25 -55.53 9.06
N SER A 345 -20.80 -55.88 10.23
CA SER A 345 -21.16 -54.92 11.26
C SER A 345 -19.95 -54.14 11.81
N ARG A 346 -18.84 -54.84 12.11
CA ARG A 346 -17.62 -54.21 12.64
C ARG A 346 -16.90 -53.36 11.61
N VAL A 347 -16.94 -53.75 10.33
CA VAL A 347 -16.42 -52.91 9.24
C VAL A 347 -17.22 -51.63 9.12
N GLU A 348 -18.55 -51.70 9.27
CA GLU A 348 -19.40 -50.51 9.20
C GLU A 348 -19.20 -49.61 10.43
N GLU A 349 -19.09 -50.16 11.63
CA GLU A 349 -18.71 -49.41 12.84
C GLU A 349 -17.37 -48.68 12.65
N TRP A 350 -16.37 -49.35 12.07
CA TRP A 350 -15.08 -48.74 11.75
C TRP A 350 -15.20 -47.62 10.69
N ALA A 351 -16.03 -47.81 9.67
CA ALA A 351 -16.25 -46.83 8.61
C ALA A 351 -17.00 -45.58 9.12
N VAL A 352 -18.01 -45.75 9.97
CA VAL A 352 -18.72 -44.65 10.63
C VAL A 352 -17.76 -43.83 11.50
N ALA A 353 -16.94 -44.49 12.31
CA ALA A 353 -15.94 -43.81 13.12
C ALA A 353 -14.89 -43.05 12.27
N ALA A 354 -14.55 -43.56 11.08
CA ALA A 354 -13.68 -42.85 10.14
C ALA A 354 -14.35 -41.57 9.60
N ALA A 355 -15.64 -41.66 9.24
CA ALA A 355 -16.43 -40.52 8.75
C ALA A 355 -16.62 -39.45 9.83
N GLU A 356 -16.86 -39.83 11.08
CA GLU A 356 -16.93 -38.92 12.23
C GLU A 356 -15.60 -38.18 12.45
N LEU A 357 -14.48 -38.89 12.36
CA LEU A 357 -13.15 -38.30 12.48
C LEU A 357 -12.90 -37.25 11.38
N HIS A 358 -13.22 -37.58 10.12
CA HIS A 358 -13.12 -36.66 9.00
C HIS A 358 -14.05 -35.44 9.20
N GLY A 359 -15.31 -35.66 9.57
CA GLY A 359 -16.27 -34.59 9.84
C GLY A 359 -15.81 -33.64 10.95
N SER A 360 -15.19 -34.18 12.01
CA SER A 360 -14.61 -33.37 13.08
C SER A 360 -13.46 -32.48 12.60
N TRP A 361 -12.63 -32.99 11.69
CA TRP A 361 -11.51 -32.23 11.10
C TRP A 361 -11.99 -31.13 10.15
N VAL A 362 -12.99 -31.42 9.30
CA VAL A 362 -13.59 -30.40 8.41
C VAL A 362 -14.24 -29.29 9.22
N ALA A 363 -15.01 -29.62 10.26
CA ALA A 363 -15.62 -28.62 11.14
C ALA A 363 -14.58 -27.75 11.85
N GLU A 364 -13.45 -28.34 12.23
CA GLU A 364 -12.32 -27.61 12.81
C GLU A 364 -11.69 -26.66 11.78
N ILE A 365 -11.35 -27.12 10.57
CA ILE A 365 -10.84 -26.27 9.48
C ILE A 365 -11.77 -25.08 9.23
N ASP A 366 -13.07 -25.33 9.12
CA ASP A 366 -14.07 -24.28 8.86
C ASP A 366 -14.09 -23.22 9.97
N ALA A 367 -14.01 -23.65 11.24
CA ALA A 367 -13.94 -22.74 12.37
C ALA A 367 -12.68 -21.87 12.34
N TRP A 368 -11.53 -22.46 12.00
CA TRP A 368 -10.25 -21.75 11.88
C TRP A 368 -10.25 -20.76 10.72
N LEU A 369 -10.69 -21.17 9.53
CA LEU A 369 -10.79 -20.30 8.37
C LEU A 369 -11.72 -19.12 8.66
N ARG A 370 -12.88 -19.35 9.30
CA ARG A 370 -13.76 -18.25 9.75
C ARG A 370 -13.05 -17.29 10.71
N GLY A 371 -12.30 -17.81 11.68
CA GLY A 371 -11.53 -17.00 12.62
C GLY A 371 -10.46 -16.14 11.93
N LEU A 372 -9.73 -16.70 10.96
CA LEU A 372 -8.74 -15.98 10.17
C LEU A 372 -9.36 -14.89 9.29
N HIS A 373 -10.51 -15.14 8.67
CA HIS A 373 -11.23 -14.13 7.90
C HIS A 373 -11.78 -13.00 8.79
N ALA A 374 -12.29 -13.34 9.99
CA ALA A 374 -12.73 -12.34 10.96
C ALA A 374 -11.57 -11.44 11.39
N HIS A 375 -10.41 -12.03 11.70
CA HIS A 375 -9.22 -11.26 12.03
C HIS A 375 -8.77 -10.35 10.88
N GLU A 376 -8.75 -10.84 9.64
CA GLU A 376 -8.42 -9.98 8.49
C GLU A 376 -9.41 -8.82 8.33
N SER A 377 -10.70 -9.06 8.60
CA SER A 377 -11.73 -8.01 8.62
C SER A 377 -11.47 -6.97 9.71
N ASP A 378 -11.00 -7.37 10.89
CA ASP A 378 -10.63 -6.45 11.97
C ASP A 378 -9.43 -5.58 11.56
N VAL A 379 -8.40 -6.19 10.96
CA VAL A 379 -7.22 -5.48 10.43
C VAL A 379 -7.60 -4.54 9.29
N GLU A 380 -8.54 -4.94 8.42
CA GLU A 380 -9.13 -4.04 7.42
C GLU A 380 -9.82 -2.84 8.10
N GLY A 381 -10.64 -3.08 9.12
CA GLY A 381 -11.31 -2.03 9.88
C GLY A 381 -10.34 -1.02 10.51
N ILE A 382 -9.24 -1.49 11.10
CA ILE A 382 -8.22 -0.63 11.71
C ILE A 382 -7.57 0.26 10.65
N VAL A 383 -7.13 -0.31 9.52
CA VAL A 383 -6.46 0.46 8.46
C VAL A 383 -7.41 1.43 7.78
N GLN A 384 -8.68 1.06 7.59
CA GLN A 384 -9.69 1.98 7.10
C GLN A 384 -9.94 3.14 8.08
N GLY A 385 -9.92 2.87 9.38
CA GLY A 385 -9.95 3.92 10.41
C GLY A 385 -8.75 4.86 10.32
N GLN A 386 -7.55 4.32 10.13
CA GLN A 386 -6.33 5.11 9.96
C GLN A 386 -6.32 5.91 8.66
N LEU A 387 -6.86 5.37 7.57
CA LEU A 387 -7.00 6.09 6.30
C LEU A 387 -7.94 7.31 6.46
N LYS A 388 -9.02 7.16 7.23
CA LYS A 388 -9.92 8.28 7.58
C LYS A 388 -9.22 9.32 8.45
N ALA A 389 -8.44 8.89 9.44
CA ALA A 389 -7.66 9.83 10.27
C ALA A 389 -6.61 10.58 9.44
N LEU A 390 -5.93 9.90 8.52
CA LEU A 390 -5.01 10.54 7.57
C LEU A 390 -5.74 11.56 6.69
N TRP A 391 -6.94 11.22 6.21
CA TRP A 391 -7.74 12.15 5.42
C TRP A 391 -8.05 13.43 6.19
N GLU A 392 -8.48 13.33 7.45
CA GLU A 392 -8.75 14.48 8.32
C GLU A 392 -7.48 15.32 8.57
N GLU A 393 -6.36 14.68 8.88
CA GLU A 393 -5.06 15.34 9.11
C GLU A 393 -4.59 16.09 7.86
N VAL A 394 -4.66 15.47 6.69
CA VAL A 394 -4.17 16.07 5.44
C VAL A 394 -5.12 17.18 4.94
N LEU A 395 -6.41 17.06 5.20
CA LEU A 395 -7.39 18.12 4.91
C LEU A 395 -7.11 19.39 5.73
N GLU A 396 -6.66 19.23 6.99
CA GLU A 396 -6.30 20.34 7.86
C GLU A 396 -5.16 21.18 7.29
N TYR A 397 -4.17 20.55 6.65
CA TYR A 397 -3.04 21.26 6.04
C TYR A 397 -3.42 22.15 4.86
N ARG A 398 -4.53 21.87 4.15
CA ARG A 398 -4.99 22.65 2.98
C ARG A 398 -3.92 22.83 1.89
N GLY A 399 -3.09 21.80 1.65
CA GLY A 399 -2.07 21.83 0.60
C GLY A 399 -2.63 21.70 -0.81
N TYR A 400 -3.79 21.05 -0.94
CA TYR A 400 -4.49 20.80 -2.20
C TYR A 400 -5.97 21.18 -2.07
N LYS A 401 -6.65 21.33 -3.20
CA LYS A 401 -8.11 21.40 -3.22
C LYS A 401 -8.69 20.04 -2.87
N GLU A 402 -9.80 20.00 -2.15
CA GLU A 402 -10.44 18.76 -1.70
C GLU A 402 -10.62 17.68 -2.79
N PRO A 403 -11.11 17.97 -4.02
CA PRO A 403 -11.24 16.92 -5.04
C PRO A 403 -9.90 16.38 -5.55
N GLU A 404 -8.88 17.23 -5.66
CA GLU A 404 -7.52 16.83 -6.08
C GLU A 404 -6.85 16.01 -4.98
N LEU A 405 -7.04 16.41 -3.73
CA LEU A 405 -6.53 15.69 -2.57
C LEU A 405 -7.16 14.29 -2.48
N ARG A 406 -8.47 14.19 -2.70
CA ARG A 406 -9.18 12.92 -2.69
C ARG A 406 -8.62 11.94 -3.71
N ALA A 407 -8.47 12.38 -4.96
CA ALA A 407 -7.85 11.57 -6.00
C ALA A 407 -6.43 11.13 -5.61
N LEU A 408 -5.62 12.05 -5.07
CA LEU A 408 -4.25 11.77 -4.65
C LEU A 408 -4.17 10.73 -3.51
N VAL A 409 -5.04 10.84 -2.50
CA VAL A 409 -5.10 9.89 -1.37
C VAL A 409 -5.64 8.54 -1.84
N ASP A 410 -6.66 8.51 -2.69
CA ASP A 410 -7.22 7.28 -3.24
C ASP A 410 -6.19 6.53 -4.11
N ASP A 411 -5.49 7.25 -5.00
CA ASP A 411 -4.48 6.68 -5.91
C ASP A 411 -3.23 6.19 -5.17
N SER A 412 -2.75 6.92 -4.17
CA SER A 412 -1.53 6.57 -3.45
C SER A 412 -1.80 5.65 -2.26
N CYS A 413 -2.60 6.12 -1.29
CA CYS A 413 -2.86 5.40 -0.04
C CYS A 413 -3.93 4.31 -0.25
N GLY A 414 -5.00 4.61 -0.99
CA GLY A 414 -6.06 3.66 -1.29
C GLY A 414 -5.53 2.43 -2.05
N ALA A 415 -4.65 2.63 -3.04
CA ALA A 415 -3.99 1.54 -3.76
C ALA A 415 -3.16 0.63 -2.85
N VAL A 416 -2.42 1.19 -1.89
CA VAL A 416 -1.62 0.40 -0.93
C VAL A 416 -2.51 -0.43 0.00
N VAL A 417 -3.62 0.16 0.49
CA VAL A 417 -4.61 -0.55 1.31
C VAL A 417 -5.26 -1.69 0.51
N ALA A 418 -5.66 -1.43 -0.73
CA ALA A 418 -6.25 -2.43 -1.62
C ALA A 418 -5.28 -3.58 -1.90
N LEU A 419 -4.01 -3.28 -2.16
CA LEU A 419 -2.98 -4.29 -2.41
C LEU A 419 -2.73 -5.17 -1.18
N ARG A 420 -2.66 -4.58 0.03
CA ARG A 420 -2.52 -5.35 1.28
C ARG A 420 -3.68 -6.32 1.44
N ARG A 421 -4.92 -5.83 1.28
CA ARG A 421 -6.13 -6.65 1.37
C ARG A 421 -6.12 -7.79 0.35
N ALA A 422 -5.81 -7.50 -0.92
CA ALA A 422 -5.76 -8.51 -1.97
C ALA A 422 -4.77 -9.63 -1.65
N ARG A 423 -3.57 -9.28 -1.15
CA ARG A 423 -2.54 -10.26 -0.74
C ARG A 423 -3.01 -11.13 0.42
N ALA A 424 -3.62 -10.54 1.45
CA ALA A 424 -4.12 -11.28 2.59
C ALA A 424 -5.25 -12.25 2.20
N LEU A 425 -6.21 -11.81 1.39
CA LEU A 425 -7.30 -12.66 0.90
C LEU A 425 -6.78 -13.79 -0.01
N SER A 426 -5.81 -13.51 -0.87
CA SER A 426 -5.18 -14.52 -1.72
C SER A 426 -4.48 -15.62 -0.89
N LEU A 427 -3.79 -15.23 0.20
CA LEU A 427 -3.19 -16.19 1.13
C LEU A 427 -4.26 -17.05 1.81
N LEU A 428 -5.33 -16.45 2.32
CA LEU A 428 -6.42 -17.18 2.97
C LEU A 428 -7.15 -18.12 2.00
N GLN A 429 -7.34 -17.70 0.75
CA GLN A 429 -7.90 -18.53 -0.30
C GLN A 429 -7.00 -19.73 -0.61
N SER A 430 -5.68 -19.51 -0.71
CA SER A 430 -4.71 -20.58 -0.94
C SER A 430 -4.67 -21.57 0.22
N ALA A 431 -4.72 -21.08 1.46
CA ALA A 431 -4.80 -21.92 2.66
C ALA A 431 -6.10 -22.75 2.68
N SER A 432 -7.24 -22.12 2.37
CA SER A 432 -8.54 -22.80 2.26
C SER A 432 -8.52 -23.90 1.20
N ALA A 433 -7.99 -23.62 0.01
CA ALA A 433 -7.89 -24.60 -1.07
C ALA A 433 -7.02 -25.80 -0.67
N PHE A 434 -5.87 -25.55 -0.03
CA PHE A 434 -4.97 -26.61 0.43
C PHE A 434 -5.62 -27.49 1.51
N LEU A 435 -6.27 -26.89 2.51
CA LEU A 435 -6.92 -27.64 3.60
C LEU A 435 -8.11 -28.46 3.11
N SER A 436 -8.91 -27.90 2.20
CA SER A 436 -10.02 -28.63 1.56
C SER A 436 -9.50 -29.82 0.75
N TRP A 437 -8.48 -29.62 -0.09
CA TRP A 437 -7.83 -30.70 -0.83
C TRP A 437 -7.31 -31.81 0.09
N GLN A 438 -6.63 -31.44 1.18
CA GLN A 438 -6.12 -32.42 2.15
C GLN A 438 -7.25 -33.21 2.81
N ALA A 439 -8.34 -32.53 3.21
CA ALA A 439 -9.47 -33.20 3.84
C ALA A 439 -10.13 -34.20 2.87
N GLU A 440 -10.27 -33.83 1.59
CA GLU A 440 -10.79 -34.71 0.54
C GLU A 440 -9.88 -35.92 0.30
N ASP A 441 -8.56 -35.72 0.26
CA ASP A 441 -7.58 -36.79 0.06
C ASP A 441 -7.64 -37.82 1.22
N TRP A 442 -7.69 -37.34 2.47
CA TRP A 442 -7.83 -38.20 3.63
C TRP A 442 -9.14 -38.99 3.62
N ARG A 443 -10.23 -38.34 3.24
CA ARG A 443 -11.54 -39.01 3.09
C ARG A 443 -11.49 -40.08 2.01
N HIS A 444 -10.93 -39.76 0.84
CA HIS A 444 -10.81 -40.71 -0.26
C HIS A 444 -10.01 -41.96 0.15
N PHE A 445 -8.91 -41.78 0.89
CA PHE A 445 -8.13 -42.88 1.43
C PHE A 445 -8.96 -43.76 2.39
N GLN A 446 -9.68 -43.14 3.34
CA GLN A 446 -10.53 -43.85 4.29
C GLN A 446 -11.67 -44.61 3.59
N ASP A 447 -12.33 -43.98 2.63
CA ASP A 447 -13.43 -44.57 1.85
C ASP A 447 -12.94 -45.77 1.01
N SER A 448 -11.76 -45.66 0.42
CA SER A 448 -11.12 -46.75 -0.33
C SER A 448 -10.81 -47.96 0.57
N LEU A 449 -10.25 -47.71 1.75
CA LEU A 449 -9.98 -48.75 2.73
C LEU A 449 -11.28 -49.38 3.27
N ALA A 450 -12.31 -48.57 3.54
CA ALA A 450 -13.62 -49.06 3.95
C ALA A 450 -14.25 -49.96 2.88
N ALA A 451 -14.21 -49.55 1.62
CA ALA A 451 -14.72 -50.34 0.50
C ALA A 451 -13.99 -51.68 0.36
N TRP A 452 -12.66 -51.69 0.53
CA TRP A 452 -11.86 -52.90 0.54
C TRP A 452 -12.22 -53.83 1.70
N LEU A 453 -12.31 -53.30 2.93
CA LEU A 453 -12.72 -54.07 4.11
C LEU A 453 -14.13 -54.65 3.98
N ARG A 454 -15.08 -53.93 3.37
CA ARG A 454 -16.44 -54.42 3.12
C ARG A 454 -16.43 -55.63 2.18
N ARG A 455 -15.64 -55.59 1.12
CA ARG A 455 -15.46 -56.73 0.19
C ARG A 455 -14.84 -57.92 0.91
N LEU A 456 -13.82 -57.69 1.73
CA LEU A 456 -13.17 -58.73 2.53
C LEU A 456 -14.14 -59.39 3.52
N ALA A 457 -14.94 -58.59 4.22
CA ALA A 457 -15.96 -59.10 5.15
C ALA A 457 -17.02 -59.93 4.44
N ALA A 458 -17.52 -59.47 3.28
CA ALA A 458 -18.49 -60.21 2.47
C ALA A 458 -17.95 -61.58 2.04
N LEU A 459 -16.72 -61.61 1.51
CA LEU A 459 -16.02 -62.84 1.11
C LEU A 459 -15.92 -63.83 2.29
N HIS A 460 -15.51 -63.33 3.46
CA HIS A 460 -15.35 -64.17 4.65
C HIS A 460 -16.69 -64.70 5.17
N THR A 461 -17.75 -63.89 5.14
CA THR A 461 -19.10 -64.34 5.52
C THR A 461 -19.66 -65.38 4.57
N GLU A 462 -19.40 -65.25 3.27
CA GLU A 462 -19.81 -66.23 2.25
C GLU A 462 -19.10 -67.57 2.47
N TYR A 463 -17.78 -67.55 2.66
CA TYR A 463 -17.01 -68.75 3.00
C TYR A 463 -17.52 -69.44 4.27
N HIS A 464 -17.80 -68.67 5.32
CA HIS A 464 -18.34 -69.21 6.56
C HIS A 464 -19.76 -69.78 6.42
N ALA A 465 -20.63 -69.12 5.65
CA ALA A 465 -21.97 -69.60 5.37
C ALA A 465 -21.92 -70.93 4.59
N ARG A 466 -21.12 -70.97 3.52
CA ARG A 466 -20.91 -72.16 2.69
C ARG A 466 -20.35 -73.34 3.48
N THR A 467 -19.33 -73.10 4.31
CA THR A 467 -18.75 -74.18 5.14
C THR A 467 -19.78 -74.73 6.14
N ARG A 468 -20.68 -73.87 6.68
CA ARG A 468 -21.78 -74.30 7.55
C ARG A 468 -22.86 -75.08 6.80
N GLU A 469 -23.18 -74.68 5.57
CA GLU A 469 -24.12 -75.41 4.71
C GLU A 469 -23.57 -76.79 4.35
N GLU A 470 -22.31 -76.88 3.93
CA GLU A 470 -21.63 -78.15 3.65
C GLU A 470 -21.57 -79.07 4.87
N GLU A 471 -21.35 -78.51 6.08
CA GLU A 471 -21.41 -79.26 7.34
C GLU A 471 -22.84 -79.74 7.66
N ALA A 472 -23.84 -78.89 7.47
CA ALA A 472 -25.24 -79.23 7.71
C ALA A 472 -25.74 -80.31 6.74
N GLU A 473 -25.36 -80.22 5.46
CA GLU A 473 -25.66 -81.20 4.43
C GLU A 473 -25.01 -82.55 4.76
N ALA A 474 -23.72 -82.58 5.10
CA ALA A 474 -23.04 -83.80 5.50
C ALA A 474 -23.72 -84.46 6.72
N ARG A 475 -24.09 -83.67 7.73
CA ARG A 475 -24.83 -84.16 8.91
C ARG A 475 -26.23 -84.70 8.53
N ALA A 476 -26.94 -84.01 7.64
CA ALA A 476 -28.26 -84.43 7.18
C ALA A 476 -28.19 -85.75 6.41
N THR A 477 -27.21 -85.90 5.52
CA THR A 477 -27.00 -87.13 4.74
C THR A 477 -26.61 -88.30 5.65
N LEU A 478 -25.72 -88.09 6.63
CA LEU A 478 -25.37 -89.13 7.62
C LEU A 478 -26.60 -89.57 8.43
N LYS A 479 -27.44 -88.61 8.83
CA LYS A 479 -28.69 -88.89 9.56
C LYS A 479 -29.66 -89.69 8.69
N ALA A 480 -29.87 -89.28 7.44
CA ALA A 480 -30.74 -89.99 6.50
C ALA A 480 -30.24 -91.42 6.25
N CYS A 481 -28.93 -91.63 6.05
CA CYS A 481 -28.34 -92.96 5.91
C CYS A 481 -28.59 -93.83 7.15
N ARG A 482 -28.51 -93.25 8.37
CA ARG A 482 -28.79 -93.98 9.61
C ARG A 482 -30.26 -94.36 9.75
N GLU A 483 -31.17 -93.45 9.40
CA GLU A 483 -32.61 -93.69 9.45
C GLU A 483 -33.04 -94.77 8.44
N LEU A 484 -32.51 -94.71 7.21
CA LEU A 484 -32.73 -95.74 6.19
C LEU A 484 -32.20 -97.10 6.65
N TYR A 485 -30.97 -97.16 7.15
CA TYR A 485 -30.41 -98.41 7.68
C TYR A 485 -31.26 -98.96 8.82
N ASN A 486 -31.64 -98.16 9.82
CA ASN A 486 -32.46 -98.64 10.94
C ASN A 486 -33.83 -99.19 10.47
N ALA A 487 -34.42 -98.58 9.43
CA ALA A 487 -35.68 -99.07 8.86
C ALA A 487 -35.49 -100.41 8.15
N GLU A 488 -34.48 -100.53 7.28
CA GLU A 488 -34.17 -101.78 6.58
C GLU A 488 -33.72 -102.89 7.53
N ASP A 489 -32.89 -102.56 8.52
CA ASP A 489 -32.40 -103.47 9.57
C ASP A 489 -33.57 -103.99 10.41
N GLY A 490 -34.52 -103.14 10.78
CA GLY A 490 -35.76 -103.57 11.44
C GLY A 490 -36.59 -104.55 10.60
N GLU A 491 -36.63 -104.41 9.28
CA GLU A 491 -37.29 -105.40 8.40
C GLU A 491 -36.47 -106.70 8.28
N ARG A 492 -35.13 -106.62 8.22
CA ARG A 492 -34.25 -107.80 8.24
C ARG A 492 -34.35 -108.57 9.56
N GLU A 493 -34.41 -107.87 10.71
CA GLU A 493 -34.60 -108.46 12.04
C GLU A 493 -35.97 -109.14 12.17
N LYS A 494 -37.06 -108.52 11.66
CA LYS A 494 -38.38 -109.15 11.60
C LYS A 494 -38.36 -110.43 10.75
N ALA A 495 -37.67 -110.39 9.60
CA ALA A 495 -37.53 -111.55 8.72
C ALA A 495 -36.71 -112.68 9.37
N LEU A 496 -35.65 -112.35 10.12
CA LEU A 496 -34.87 -113.31 10.91
C LEU A 496 -35.73 -113.91 12.04
N ALA A 497 -36.47 -113.09 12.79
CA ALA A 497 -37.34 -113.57 13.86
C ALA A 497 -38.42 -114.54 13.32
N ALA A 498 -38.99 -114.25 12.15
CA ALA A 498 -39.92 -115.15 11.47
C ALA A 498 -39.25 -116.47 11.03
N ALA A 499 -38.02 -116.41 10.50
CA ALA A 499 -37.26 -117.60 10.13
C ALA A 499 -36.90 -118.47 11.35
N VAL A 500 -36.51 -117.86 12.47
CA VAL A 500 -36.22 -118.55 13.74
C VAL A 500 -37.48 -119.19 14.32
N ALA A 501 -38.62 -118.48 14.28
CA ALA A 501 -39.92 -119.05 14.67
C ALA A 501 -40.29 -120.26 13.79
N ALA A 502 -40.05 -120.19 12.48
CA ALA A 502 -40.27 -121.30 11.57
C ALA A 502 -39.39 -122.52 11.92
N VAL A 503 -38.11 -122.32 12.24
CA VAL A 503 -37.19 -123.39 12.72
C VAL A 503 -37.75 -124.09 13.96
N SER A 504 -38.30 -123.34 14.92
CA SER A 504 -38.88 -123.90 16.15
C SER A 504 -40.12 -124.78 15.92
N SER A 505 -40.74 -124.67 14.74
CA SER A 505 -41.93 -125.43 14.32
C SER A 505 -41.64 -126.53 13.29
N GLY A 506 -40.37 -126.87 13.03
CA GLY A 506 -39.99 -127.91 12.08
C GLY A 506 -40.29 -129.33 12.57
N HIS A 507 -40.84 -130.20 11.71
CA HIS A 507 -41.29 -131.56 12.08
C HIS A 507 -40.43 -132.71 11.50
N SER A 508 -39.37 -132.40 10.74
CA SER A 508 -38.43 -133.40 10.18
C SER A 508 -37.01 -132.85 10.05
N GLU A 509 -35.99 -133.71 10.14
CA GLU A 509 -34.57 -133.35 10.08
C GLU A 509 -34.20 -132.57 8.80
N LYS A 510 -34.65 -133.07 7.63
CA LYS A 510 -34.45 -132.38 6.33
C LYS A 510 -35.16 -131.03 6.24
N SER A 511 -36.31 -130.87 6.90
CA SER A 511 -37.02 -129.59 6.96
C SER A 511 -36.31 -128.61 7.88
N LEU A 512 -35.80 -129.09 9.03
CA LEU A 512 -35.04 -128.29 9.98
C LEU A 512 -33.76 -127.73 9.34
N ASP A 513 -33.00 -128.56 8.61
CA ASP A 513 -31.77 -128.12 7.92
C ASP A 513 -32.04 -127.00 6.91
N SER A 514 -33.13 -127.11 6.14
CA SER A 514 -33.53 -126.06 5.18
C SER A 514 -33.97 -124.76 5.85
N LEU A 515 -34.66 -124.84 7.00
CA LEU A 515 -35.10 -123.68 7.77
C LEU A 515 -33.94 -123.01 8.51
N VAL A 516 -32.98 -123.80 9.01
CA VAL A 516 -31.73 -123.30 9.59
C VAL A 516 -30.88 -122.62 8.53
N ALA A 517 -30.74 -123.22 7.34
CA ALA A 517 -30.05 -122.57 6.22
C ALA A 517 -30.70 -121.23 5.82
N ALA A 518 -32.04 -121.15 5.85
CA ALA A 518 -32.75 -119.90 5.61
C ALA A 518 -32.51 -118.87 6.72
N ALA A 519 -32.48 -119.27 8.00
CA ALA A 519 -32.18 -118.37 9.12
C ALA A 519 -30.72 -117.86 9.09
N LEU A 520 -29.76 -118.72 8.73
CA LEU A 520 -28.37 -118.32 8.50
C LEU A 520 -28.23 -117.35 7.33
N SER A 521 -28.95 -117.58 6.23
CA SER A 521 -29.02 -116.63 5.11
C SER A 521 -29.60 -115.27 5.52
N ARG A 522 -30.56 -115.22 6.46
CA ARG A 522 -31.06 -113.94 7.01
C ARG A 522 -30.04 -113.26 7.92
N LEU A 523 -29.20 -114.02 8.61
CA LEU A 523 -28.06 -113.47 9.36
C LEU A 523 -27.03 -112.86 8.41
N ASP A 524 -26.74 -113.52 7.29
CA ASP A 524 -25.86 -113.02 6.23
C ASP A 524 -26.44 -111.73 5.59
N ASP A 525 -27.76 -111.65 5.38
CA ASP A 525 -28.44 -110.43 4.90
C ASP A 525 -28.26 -109.24 5.88
N ILE A 526 -28.30 -109.49 7.20
CA ILE A 526 -28.06 -108.47 8.24
C ILE A 526 -26.59 -108.04 8.23
N GLU A 527 -25.66 -108.99 8.16
CA GLU A 527 -24.24 -108.69 8.10
C GLU A 527 -23.88 -107.89 6.84
N ALA A 528 -24.41 -108.27 5.67
CA ALA A 528 -24.25 -107.54 4.42
C ALA A 528 -24.83 -106.11 4.54
N GLY A 529 -26.04 -105.97 5.07
CA GLY A 529 -26.68 -104.67 5.30
C GLY A 529 -25.85 -103.75 6.20
N TYR A 530 -25.24 -104.28 7.26
CA TYR A 530 -24.34 -103.51 8.13
C TYR A 530 -23.05 -103.10 7.41
N ARG A 531 -22.44 -104.00 6.62
CA ARG A 531 -21.23 -103.70 5.85
C ARG A 531 -21.48 -102.60 4.81
N ASP A 532 -22.61 -102.65 4.12
CA ASP A 532 -23.03 -101.64 3.14
C ASP A 532 -23.28 -100.28 3.82
N PHE A 533 -24.02 -100.28 4.94
CA PHE A 533 -24.23 -99.07 5.75
C PHE A 533 -22.91 -98.45 6.24
N HIS A 534 -22.01 -99.27 6.80
CA HIS A 534 -20.69 -98.82 7.24
C HIS A 534 -19.86 -98.27 6.07
N GLY A 535 -19.93 -98.91 4.90
CA GLY A 535 -19.31 -98.45 3.66
C GLY A 535 -19.79 -97.06 3.25
N HIS A 536 -21.10 -96.86 3.18
CA HIS A 536 -21.72 -95.57 2.83
C HIS A 536 -21.40 -94.47 3.84
N MET A 537 -21.53 -94.74 5.14
CA MET A 537 -21.18 -93.78 6.21
C MET A 537 -19.71 -93.38 6.13
N THR A 538 -18.82 -94.35 5.94
CA THR A 538 -17.38 -94.10 5.81
C THR A 538 -17.06 -93.27 4.57
N GLN A 539 -17.76 -93.49 3.46
CA GLN A 539 -17.59 -92.72 2.23
C GLN A 539 -17.96 -91.25 2.43
N ILE A 540 -19.11 -90.97 3.08
CA ILE A 540 -19.57 -89.60 3.37
C ILE A 540 -18.58 -88.89 4.28
N VAL A 541 -18.15 -89.55 5.37
CA VAL A 541 -17.17 -88.97 6.32
C VAL A 541 -15.81 -88.73 5.66
N LYS A 542 -15.38 -89.60 4.73
CA LYS A 542 -14.12 -89.43 3.99
C LYS A 542 -14.19 -88.32 2.93
N ALA A 543 -15.38 -88.04 2.38
CA ALA A 543 -15.58 -87.01 1.37
C ALA A 543 -15.62 -85.59 1.99
N PHE A 544 -16.19 -85.45 3.20
CA PHE A 544 -16.39 -84.14 3.84
C PHE A 544 -15.12 -83.30 4.04
N PRO A 545 -13.96 -83.84 4.47
CA PRO A 545 -12.73 -83.06 4.54
C PRO A 545 -12.29 -82.48 3.18
N ARG A 546 -12.60 -83.17 2.07
CA ARG A 546 -12.25 -82.69 0.72
C ARG A 546 -13.16 -81.53 0.29
N THR A 547 -14.47 -81.59 0.57
CA THR A 547 -15.39 -80.50 0.25
C THR A 547 -15.02 -79.22 1.02
N VAL A 548 -14.66 -79.36 2.30
CA VAL A 548 -14.17 -78.23 3.11
C VAL A 548 -12.83 -77.69 2.57
N GLN A 549 -11.91 -78.55 2.14
CA GLN A 549 -10.66 -78.14 1.51
C GLN A 549 -10.89 -77.39 0.19
N ASP A 550 -11.83 -77.83 -0.65
CA ASP A 550 -12.18 -77.15 -1.89
C ASP A 550 -12.77 -75.77 -1.64
N SER A 551 -13.65 -75.65 -0.64
CA SER A 551 -14.21 -74.37 -0.20
C SER A 551 -13.14 -73.43 0.36
N ALA A 552 -12.18 -73.95 1.14
CA ALA A 552 -11.05 -73.18 1.64
C ALA A 552 -10.10 -72.75 0.51
N ALA A 553 -9.87 -73.60 -0.49
CA ALA A 553 -9.05 -73.28 -1.67
C ALA A 553 -9.68 -72.17 -2.51
N ARG A 554 -11.01 -72.19 -2.72
CA ARG A 554 -11.75 -71.12 -3.42
C ARG A 554 -11.64 -69.80 -2.67
N TYR A 555 -11.89 -69.80 -1.37
CA TYR A 555 -11.74 -68.63 -0.51
C TYR A 555 -10.32 -68.06 -0.58
N HIS A 556 -9.30 -68.93 -0.53
CA HIS A 556 -7.89 -68.53 -0.65
C HIS A 556 -7.58 -67.87 -2.00
N ILE A 557 -8.08 -68.43 -3.11
CA ILE A 557 -7.89 -67.88 -4.46
C ILE A 557 -8.56 -66.51 -4.59
N GLU A 558 -9.80 -66.37 -4.14
CA GLU A 558 -10.54 -65.11 -4.21
C GLU A 558 -9.92 -64.04 -3.30
N LEU A 559 -9.46 -64.41 -2.10
CA LEU A 559 -8.72 -63.54 -1.20
C LEU A 559 -7.40 -63.07 -1.82
N CYS A 560 -6.65 -63.99 -2.42
CA CYS A 560 -5.42 -63.67 -3.15
C CYS A 560 -5.71 -62.73 -4.33
N GLY A 561 -6.84 -62.92 -5.04
CA GLY A 561 -7.31 -62.01 -6.09
C GLY A 561 -7.62 -60.60 -5.58
N LEU A 562 -8.29 -60.48 -4.42
CA LEU A 562 -8.55 -59.18 -3.77
C LEU A 562 -7.27 -58.48 -3.28
N LEU A 563 -6.25 -59.24 -2.90
CA LEU A 563 -4.94 -58.74 -2.49
C LEU A 563 -3.97 -58.55 -3.66
N GLN A 564 -4.34 -58.97 -4.87
CA GLN A 564 -3.48 -59.03 -6.06
C GLN A 564 -2.19 -59.84 -5.85
N VAL A 565 -2.28 -60.93 -5.09
CA VAL A 565 -1.17 -61.85 -4.81
C VAL A 565 -1.41 -63.18 -5.52
N VAL A 566 -0.34 -63.90 -5.90
CA VAL A 566 -0.45 -65.22 -6.54
C VAL A 566 -0.90 -66.27 -5.50
N PRO A 567 -2.00 -67.01 -5.75
CA PRO A 567 -2.44 -68.07 -4.85
C PRO A 567 -1.46 -69.24 -4.87
N GLN A 568 -1.08 -69.74 -3.69
CA GLN A 568 -0.24 -70.94 -3.52
C GLN A 568 -0.99 -72.26 -3.72
N VAL A 569 -2.31 -72.21 -3.93
CA VAL A 569 -3.19 -73.38 -4.04
C VAL A 569 -3.71 -73.49 -5.47
N ALA A 570 -3.64 -74.68 -6.05
CA ALA A 570 -4.21 -74.96 -7.37
C ALA A 570 -5.75 -74.87 -7.34
N PRO A 571 -6.41 -74.40 -8.40
CA PRO A 571 -7.87 -74.35 -8.45
C PRO A 571 -8.46 -75.74 -8.26
N PRO A 572 -9.52 -75.90 -7.44
CA PRO A 572 -10.13 -77.21 -7.22
C PRO A 572 -10.66 -77.75 -8.54
N VAL A 573 -10.26 -78.99 -8.87
CA VAL A 573 -10.72 -79.69 -10.08
C VAL A 573 -12.23 -79.95 -9.93
N PRO A 574 -13.08 -79.56 -10.89
CA PRO A 574 -14.49 -79.88 -10.81
C PRO A 574 -14.67 -81.40 -10.84
N LEU A 575 -15.26 -81.97 -9.78
CA LEU A 575 -15.74 -83.35 -9.77
C LEU A 575 -16.86 -83.46 -10.82
N GLN A 576 -16.54 -84.05 -11.97
CA GLN A 576 -17.57 -84.51 -12.90
C GLN A 576 -18.41 -85.56 -12.18
N SER A 577 -19.71 -85.31 -12.06
CA SER A 577 -20.69 -86.25 -11.53
C SER A 577 -20.66 -87.53 -12.36
N ALA A 578 -20.07 -88.59 -11.81
CA ALA A 578 -20.14 -89.94 -12.36
C ALA A 578 -21.54 -90.50 -12.13
N THR A 579 -22.47 -90.17 -13.02
CA THR A 579 -23.77 -90.85 -13.16
C THR A 579 -24.03 -91.14 -14.63
N SER A 580 -23.47 -92.24 -15.13
CA SER A 580 -24.07 -93.12 -16.16
C SER A 580 -23.12 -94.26 -16.54
N ALA A 581 -23.20 -95.40 -15.83
CA ALA A 581 -22.63 -96.67 -16.30
C ALA A 581 -23.24 -97.87 -15.55
N ALA A 582 -24.38 -98.38 -16.04
CA ALA A 582 -24.91 -99.76 -15.96
C ALA A 582 -26.37 -99.70 -16.47
N ALA A 583 -26.68 -99.97 -17.75
CA ALA A 583 -26.93 -101.28 -18.37
C ALA A 583 -27.97 -102.12 -17.59
N ASP A 584 -29.05 -102.68 -18.14
CA ASP A 584 -29.43 -102.95 -19.53
C ASP A 584 -30.88 -103.48 -19.57
N GLY A 585 -31.51 -103.46 -20.77
CA GLY A 585 -32.52 -104.46 -21.16
C GLY A 585 -33.89 -103.93 -21.59
N THR A 586 -34.10 -103.71 -22.89
CA THR A 586 -34.84 -104.64 -23.78
C THR A 586 -34.98 -104.05 -25.20
N ASP A 587 -34.34 -104.75 -26.14
CA ASP A 587 -34.84 -105.21 -27.45
C ASP A 587 -35.44 -104.28 -28.53
N LEU A 588 -34.84 -104.50 -29.72
CA LEU A 588 -35.42 -104.64 -31.07
C LEU A 588 -35.50 -103.41 -32.02
N ALA A 589 -34.59 -103.48 -33.00
CA ALA A 589 -34.86 -103.55 -34.44
C ALA A 589 -34.59 -102.30 -35.33
N CYS A 590 -33.61 -102.52 -36.22
CA CYS A 590 -33.54 -102.20 -37.65
C CYS A 590 -33.62 -100.77 -38.22
N SER A 591 -32.57 -100.52 -39.02
CA SER A 591 -32.55 -99.97 -40.39
C SER A 591 -32.27 -98.49 -40.60
N ASP A 592 -31.28 -98.29 -41.49
CA ASP A 592 -31.09 -97.24 -42.49
C ASP A 592 -30.92 -95.78 -42.01
N ALA A 593 -30.27 -94.87 -42.72
CA ALA A 593 -29.21 -94.85 -43.71
C ALA A 593 -28.94 -93.35 -43.93
N THR A 594 -27.66 -92.96 -44.02
CA THR A 594 -27.12 -91.86 -44.85
C THR A 594 -27.55 -90.38 -44.67
N GLU A 595 -26.55 -89.53 -44.97
CA GLU A 595 -26.58 -88.07 -45.27
C GLU A 595 -26.67 -87.16 -44.04
N GLY A 596 -25.74 -86.27 -43.74
CA GLY A 596 -25.03 -85.29 -44.58
C GLY A 596 -25.32 -83.93 -43.93
N VAL A 597 -24.34 -83.14 -43.47
CA VAL A 597 -23.78 -82.00 -44.22
C VAL A 597 -22.87 -81.24 -43.22
N LYS A 598 -21.63 -80.97 -43.67
CA LYS A 598 -20.78 -79.75 -43.61
C LYS A 598 -21.23 -78.62 -42.66
N ALA A 599 -20.37 -77.81 -42.03
CA ALA A 599 -19.03 -77.34 -42.39
C ALA A 599 -18.38 -76.75 -41.11
N ALA A 600 -17.06 -76.89 -40.91
CA ALA A 600 -16.03 -75.87 -41.15
C ALA A 600 -16.11 -74.64 -40.21
N GLY A 601 -15.05 -74.15 -39.60
CA GLY A 601 -13.62 -74.47 -39.69
C GLY A 601 -12.89 -73.64 -38.62
N VAL A 602 -11.85 -74.21 -38.00
CA VAL A 602 -10.43 -73.88 -38.24
C VAL A 602 -10.06 -72.53 -37.60
N ALA A 603 -9.47 -72.47 -36.40
CA ALA A 603 -8.13 -72.92 -35.96
C ALA A 603 -7.02 -71.88 -36.15
N ALA A 604 -6.04 -72.00 -35.23
CA ALA A 604 -4.65 -71.56 -35.21
C ALA A 604 -4.38 -70.54 -34.08
N ALA A 605 -3.79 -70.93 -32.93
CA ALA A 605 -2.45 -71.50 -32.67
C ALA A 605 -1.33 -70.45 -32.65
N GLY A 606 -0.52 -70.49 -31.58
CA GLY A 606 0.76 -69.79 -31.51
C GLY A 606 1.27 -69.53 -30.10
N ILE A 607 1.67 -70.58 -29.37
CA ILE A 607 2.55 -70.48 -28.19
C ILE A 607 3.97 -70.85 -28.63
N GLY A 608 4.94 -69.99 -28.31
CA GLY A 608 6.37 -70.23 -28.47
C GLY A 608 7.08 -70.13 -27.12
N THR A 609 8.00 -71.06 -26.90
CA THR A 609 8.66 -71.45 -25.66
C THR A 609 9.95 -70.65 -25.38
N LEU A 610 10.27 -70.50 -24.07
CA LEU A 610 11.53 -70.24 -23.31
C LEU A 610 12.89 -70.52 -24.03
N PRO A 611 14.08 -70.02 -23.56
CA PRO A 611 14.55 -70.15 -22.16
C PRO A 611 15.58 -69.13 -21.58
N ALA A 612 16.05 -69.50 -20.38
CA ALA A 612 16.82 -68.84 -19.32
C ALA A 612 18.29 -68.41 -19.61
N GLY A 613 18.85 -67.63 -18.68
CA GLY A 613 20.29 -67.42 -18.48
C GLY A 613 20.62 -66.72 -17.16
N GLU A 614 21.40 -67.40 -16.30
CA GLU A 614 21.98 -66.96 -15.02
C GLU A 614 23.20 -66.03 -15.19
N GLY A 615 23.59 -65.28 -14.13
CA GLY A 615 24.91 -64.64 -14.04
C GLY A 615 25.09 -63.65 -12.88
N SER A 616 26.14 -63.87 -12.06
CA SER A 616 26.45 -63.27 -10.76
C SER A 616 27.53 -62.14 -10.84
N VAL A 617 27.38 -61.06 -10.03
CA VAL A 617 28.30 -60.30 -9.08
C VAL A 617 29.86 -60.34 -9.30
N PRO A 618 30.79 -59.44 -8.81
CA PRO A 618 30.77 -58.14 -8.02
C PRO A 618 31.75 -56.98 -8.45
N GLY A 619 31.64 -55.82 -7.76
CA GLY A 619 32.77 -54.96 -7.25
C GLY A 619 33.19 -53.73 -8.11
N ALA A 620 33.79 -52.63 -7.61
CA ALA A 620 34.00 -52.00 -6.29
C ALA A 620 34.66 -50.60 -6.50
N SER A 621 34.46 -49.65 -5.55
CA SER A 621 35.29 -48.45 -5.23
C SER A 621 35.29 -47.26 -6.24
N SER A 622 35.46 -45.97 -5.90
CA SER A 622 35.79 -45.20 -4.69
C SER A 622 35.58 -43.69 -4.98
N GLY A 623 35.37 -42.84 -3.97
CA GLY A 623 35.69 -41.40 -4.04
C GLY A 623 34.90 -40.51 -3.07
N ALA A 624 35.60 -39.94 -2.08
CA ALA A 624 35.07 -39.26 -0.88
C ALA A 624 35.21 -37.72 -0.92
N ALA A 625 34.37 -37.03 -0.14
CA ALA A 625 34.57 -35.75 0.59
C ALA A 625 33.22 -35.37 1.28
N ASP A 626 33.03 -35.65 2.56
CA ASP A 626 33.39 -34.86 3.76
C ASP A 626 32.55 -33.58 3.96
N ASN A 627 31.60 -33.62 4.92
CA ASN A 627 31.36 -32.57 5.91
C ASN A 627 30.31 -33.01 6.94
N THR A 628 30.72 -32.85 8.20
CA THR A 628 30.06 -33.19 9.46
C THR A 628 28.96 -32.20 9.84
N ASP A 629 27.74 -32.70 10.06
CA ASP A 629 26.72 -32.17 10.98
C ASP A 629 25.51 -33.13 10.99
N GLY A 630 25.61 -34.27 11.70
CA GLY A 630 24.61 -35.37 11.60
C GLY A 630 24.22 -36.09 12.89
N ASP A 631 24.89 -35.85 14.02
CA ASP A 631 24.84 -36.79 15.15
C ASP A 631 23.54 -36.80 15.99
N ALA A 632 22.55 -35.94 15.71
CA ALA A 632 21.22 -36.01 16.36
C ALA A 632 20.12 -36.58 15.45
N ALA A 633 20.30 -36.54 14.13
CA ALA A 633 19.35 -37.09 13.16
C ALA A 633 19.64 -38.57 12.88
N ASP A 634 20.93 -38.97 12.85
CA ASP A 634 21.33 -40.35 12.59
C ASP A 634 20.98 -41.31 13.74
N ALA A 635 20.91 -40.83 14.99
CA ALA A 635 20.44 -41.63 16.13
C ALA A 635 18.92 -41.87 16.08
N ALA A 636 18.15 -40.91 15.54
CA ALA A 636 16.70 -41.06 15.35
C ALA A 636 16.37 -41.88 14.09
N GLU A 637 17.18 -41.77 13.03
CA GLU A 637 17.03 -42.55 11.81
C GLU A 637 17.53 -44.01 11.97
N ALA A 638 18.52 -44.25 12.84
CA ALA A 638 18.92 -45.60 13.26
C ALA A 638 17.84 -46.27 14.12
N ALA A 639 17.15 -45.53 15.00
CA ALA A 639 16.05 -46.05 15.80
C ALA A 639 14.77 -46.35 15.00
N VAL A 640 14.55 -45.66 13.87
CA VAL A 640 13.44 -45.94 12.94
C VAL A 640 13.78 -47.09 11.96
N ARG A 641 15.06 -47.41 11.77
CA ARG A 641 15.51 -48.51 10.89
C ARG A 641 15.28 -49.92 11.45
N GLU A 642 14.93 -50.07 12.72
CA GLU A 642 14.87 -51.37 13.40
C GLU A 642 13.54 -51.69 14.10
N LEU A 643 12.42 -51.19 13.55
CA LEU A 643 11.10 -51.72 13.91
C LEU A 643 10.78 -52.97 13.07
N LEU A 644 11.17 -54.12 13.61
CA LEU A 644 10.84 -55.45 13.08
C LEU A 644 9.38 -55.81 13.37
N LEU A 645 8.68 -56.33 12.37
CA LEU A 645 7.44 -57.09 12.58
C LEU A 645 7.78 -58.42 13.28
N PRO A 646 6.83 -59.10 13.96
CA PRO A 646 7.06 -60.30 14.79
C PRO A 646 7.74 -61.49 14.09
N ASN A 647 7.87 -61.42 12.77
CA ASN A 647 8.40 -62.42 11.85
C ASN A 647 9.73 -61.98 11.18
N GLY A 648 10.39 -60.92 11.67
CA GLY A 648 11.79 -60.63 11.35
C GLY A 648 12.05 -59.94 10.00
N GLN A 649 11.02 -59.37 9.35
CA GLN A 649 11.20 -58.58 8.13
C GLN A 649 11.12 -57.07 8.40
N SER A 650 11.97 -56.31 7.70
CA SER A 650 12.08 -54.85 7.79
C SER A 650 10.87 -54.13 7.17
N PHE A 651 10.37 -53.09 7.87
CA PHE A 651 9.31 -52.17 7.45
C PHE A 651 9.54 -51.52 6.06
N LYS A 652 10.77 -51.57 5.55
CA LYS A 652 11.16 -51.03 4.24
C LYS A 652 10.50 -51.78 3.07
N VAL A 653 10.34 -53.10 3.16
CA VAL A 653 9.74 -53.93 2.09
C VAL A 653 8.22 -53.73 2.01
N ALA A 654 7.54 -53.58 3.14
CA ALA A 654 6.11 -53.28 3.17
C ALA A 654 5.80 -51.86 2.65
N LYS A 655 6.68 -50.89 2.93
CA LYS A 655 6.59 -49.52 2.40
C LYS A 655 6.92 -49.45 0.90
N GLU A 656 7.84 -50.27 0.41
CA GLU A 656 8.16 -50.35 -1.03
C GLU A 656 7.05 -51.08 -1.82
N VAL A 657 6.42 -52.12 -1.29
CA VAL A 657 5.31 -52.82 -1.96
C VAL A 657 4.02 -51.97 -1.97
N LEU A 658 3.66 -51.33 -0.85
CA LEU A 658 2.57 -50.34 -0.82
C LEU A 658 2.91 -49.09 -1.64
N GLY A 659 4.19 -48.70 -1.66
CA GLY A 659 4.70 -47.59 -2.47
C GLY A 659 4.61 -47.85 -3.97
N VAL A 660 4.91 -49.07 -4.44
CA VAL A 660 4.79 -49.47 -5.85
C VAL A 660 3.33 -49.61 -6.27
N LEU A 661 2.47 -50.22 -5.43
CA LEU A 661 1.03 -50.34 -5.71
C LEU A 661 0.31 -48.98 -5.72
N VAL A 662 0.72 -48.05 -4.84
CA VAL A 662 0.20 -46.68 -4.83
C VAL A 662 0.86 -45.84 -5.92
N ALA A 663 2.13 -46.03 -6.27
CA ALA A 663 2.80 -45.27 -7.34
C ALA A 663 2.33 -45.68 -8.74
N GLU A 664 2.09 -46.95 -9.02
CA GLU A 664 1.54 -47.38 -10.32
C GLU A 664 0.07 -46.97 -10.48
N GLY A 665 -0.70 -46.98 -9.38
CA GLY A 665 -2.07 -46.44 -9.36
C GLY A 665 -2.13 -44.91 -9.42
N ALA A 666 -1.21 -44.20 -8.74
CA ALA A 666 -1.17 -42.74 -8.70
C ALA A 666 -0.46 -42.12 -9.91
N ALA A 667 0.49 -42.79 -10.56
CA ALA A 667 1.11 -42.32 -11.79
C ALA A 667 0.14 -42.39 -12.97
N THR A 668 -0.66 -43.46 -13.07
CA THR A 668 -1.67 -43.62 -14.13
C THR A 668 -2.88 -42.69 -13.94
N LEU A 669 -3.36 -42.48 -12.71
CA LEU A 669 -4.39 -41.48 -12.39
C LEU A 669 -3.86 -40.04 -12.41
N GLY A 670 -2.61 -39.83 -12.00
CA GLY A 670 -1.94 -38.53 -11.98
C GLY A 670 -1.63 -38.00 -13.39
N GLU A 671 -1.10 -38.83 -14.28
CA GLU A 671 -0.90 -38.46 -15.69
C GLU A 671 -2.23 -38.27 -16.43
N ALA A 672 -3.24 -39.13 -16.18
CA ALA A 672 -4.56 -38.95 -16.77
C ALA A 672 -5.23 -37.64 -16.31
N ARG A 673 -5.13 -37.29 -15.02
CA ARG A 673 -5.66 -36.04 -14.48
C ARG A 673 -4.86 -34.81 -14.89
N LEU A 674 -3.54 -34.91 -15.02
CA LEU A 674 -2.70 -33.83 -15.54
C LEU A 674 -3.00 -33.56 -17.03
N GLN A 675 -3.31 -34.60 -17.81
CA GLN A 675 -3.73 -34.46 -19.22
C GLN A 675 -5.13 -33.86 -19.34
N VAL A 676 -6.07 -34.20 -18.44
CA VAL A 676 -7.40 -33.56 -18.38
C VAL A 676 -7.28 -32.09 -17.95
N ALA A 677 -6.51 -31.79 -16.91
CA ALA A 677 -6.27 -30.41 -16.46
C ALA A 677 -5.56 -29.56 -17.52
N LYS A 678 -4.61 -30.14 -18.28
CA LYS A 678 -3.98 -29.45 -19.43
C LYS A 678 -4.97 -29.18 -20.56
N ARG A 679 -5.93 -30.08 -20.82
CA ARG A 679 -6.98 -29.87 -21.83
C ARG A 679 -8.00 -28.82 -21.38
N GLU A 680 -8.38 -28.82 -20.10
CA GLU A 680 -9.28 -27.81 -19.52
C GLU A 680 -8.63 -26.43 -19.48
N ALA A 681 -7.34 -26.33 -19.10
CA ALA A 681 -6.58 -25.09 -19.15
C ALA A 681 -6.41 -24.57 -20.58
N ALA A 682 -6.18 -25.46 -21.56
CA ALA A 682 -6.12 -25.08 -22.97
C ALA A 682 -7.49 -24.60 -23.49
N ALA A 683 -8.59 -25.24 -23.08
CA ALA A 683 -9.94 -24.80 -23.44
C ALA A 683 -10.30 -23.45 -22.82
N ALA A 684 -9.92 -23.20 -21.56
CA ALA A 684 -10.11 -21.92 -20.89
C ALA A 684 -9.29 -20.80 -21.54
N ALA A 685 -8.04 -21.08 -21.96
CA ALA A 685 -7.22 -20.12 -22.68
C ALA A 685 -7.80 -19.76 -24.06
N VAL A 686 -8.36 -20.75 -24.78
CA VAL A 686 -9.07 -20.50 -26.05
C VAL A 686 -10.33 -19.66 -25.83
N ALA A 687 -11.12 -19.95 -24.78
CA ALA A 687 -12.31 -19.18 -24.44
C ALA A 687 -11.96 -17.72 -24.07
N ALA A 688 -10.90 -17.50 -23.29
CA ALA A 688 -10.42 -16.16 -22.96
C ALA A 688 -9.91 -15.39 -24.19
N ALA A 689 -9.24 -16.07 -25.12
CA ALA A 689 -8.78 -15.46 -26.37
C ALA A 689 -9.95 -15.09 -27.29
N VAL A 690 -11.04 -15.87 -27.30
CA VAL A 690 -12.26 -15.55 -28.05
C VAL A 690 -12.98 -14.35 -27.42
N ALA A 691 -13.14 -14.32 -26.10
CA ALA A 691 -13.75 -13.19 -25.39
C ALA A 691 -12.97 -11.88 -25.60
N ALA A 692 -11.63 -11.91 -25.50
CA ALA A 692 -10.80 -10.75 -25.77
C ALA A 692 -10.90 -10.26 -27.22
N ARG A 693 -11.13 -11.17 -28.17
CA ARG A 693 -11.30 -10.83 -29.60
C ARG A 693 -12.67 -10.24 -29.89
N GLU A 694 -13.71 -10.69 -29.19
CA GLU A 694 -15.06 -10.11 -29.24
C GLU A 694 -15.10 -8.71 -28.60
N GLU A 695 -14.39 -8.52 -27.49
CA GLU A 695 -14.27 -7.22 -26.82
C GLU A 695 -13.47 -6.21 -27.66
N ALA A 696 -12.38 -6.64 -28.29
CA ALA A 696 -11.63 -5.82 -29.25
C ALA A 696 -12.45 -5.48 -30.51
N ALA A 697 -13.31 -6.39 -30.98
CA ALA A 697 -14.21 -6.13 -32.10
C ALA A 697 -15.33 -5.14 -31.72
N ALA A 698 -15.84 -5.20 -30.48
CA ALA A 698 -16.83 -4.26 -29.96
C ALA A 698 -16.28 -2.86 -29.70
N GLN A 699 -14.97 -2.73 -29.44
CA GLN A 699 -14.29 -1.44 -29.30
C GLN A 699 -13.88 -0.81 -30.65
N ALA A 700 -13.82 -1.61 -31.72
CA ALA A 700 -13.48 -1.17 -33.06
C ALA A 700 -14.70 -0.80 -33.93
N ALA A 701 -15.90 -1.22 -33.53
CA ALA A 701 -17.19 -0.84 -34.10
C ALA A 701 -17.76 0.39 -33.36
#